data_AF-A0A0Q0H841-F1
#
_entry.id   AF-A0A0Q0H841-F1
#
_cell.length_a   1.000
_cell.length_b   1.000
_cell.length_c   1.000
_cell.angle_alpha   90.00
_cell.angle_beta   90.00
_cell.angle_gamma   90.00
#
_symmetry.space_group_name_H-M   'P 1'
#
loop_
_entity.id
_entity.type
_entity.pdbx_description
1 polymer ?
#
loop_
_entity_poly.entity_id
_entity_poly.type
_entity_poly.pdbx_seq_one_letter_code
_entity_poly.pdbx_strand_id
1 'polypeptide(L)'
;MSFTKSKLATCIAIASMMPAASVVASQSDVLSPYSASAQQTENATLYVYLSDKGSLTKATINNKSKFAQRLQQIEASQQQVINNIMALDGNIKTLPGSKLVGNFIRVQADSSYIEKIKQLDGVQAVVVAAAPISVPTNALRTATSPSTNSITPASAPAFSDDMTAGEGVKVAIIGSGVDYTHTGLGGDGSDESYATAMENAVNAFDGFPTDVVVEGMDLASDAGWGLDPNPIDQNVYFTRDYDGATHNTGHGTRLASVVHALAPAAKIAAYKTSNVSDPYGYGYSLSSETSSTFMLALEYALDPNQDGSFDDRADIIVVDALGGNAFYAEHDDGVSGAVIEAYAIEMASALGSLVVVNAGNGGEWYDNSFNMTWRGAAPSALTVGGMVADEEGNMMVTEKTPYGPVRGASTFSKPDMVSYAEDIEVAVVGGGDEMDTQSDTVMAAARMAAAAAVLKSKRPSLSMTEIKALLMNTANNKVMDLNNKQGELTLIGSGAENLEDALASSAVVWEKGSYQPNLSFGFSEGTGTQRYTKQVQLKNLSEETVTYDVALTSMGKDGDMALTWEHPANISVPAGQTVVFPVTMVVDYTKLANWPMKMGSDLTIENWQKIELSGQLQLMAEERPTLSVNWLAKPRAKTSITRHFDTYEEIYGTEFTQKFSETAGAYAQQFTNDSETETTFAVFPAMKHQPNINVGKEHTKGNMLNTVAGGIYDEAMCSSGKKMVVAGRFFEPNDVGMANHFDKAGAALVYWSTYQEQFVIDNELDKAVNGDPYAWDEATQMVMSGFIEVDENGQPHSYYIDFNKEYDWTDHYGRYTKSSLPTYVTGHGQNFVAQYCLDDLYHGENMASLEDFDQNQGWLFGTDRDALANLGEPIILFNPVKYGKTTTTEYFDWFTGEMVETQSKDGGLPLISRLVEEGEAKDYSPMVTLAAGETAELAMASECNFSFGFGGGGCQNDGMLIMSLENNWAMATPMGQGDYAFIPHPKDGQSHSINEDAEMGEVVAHVELDAETFFANGQYEAEWSPYTLALAKAIPGDPFSVANNGEITVNNPDAIDYDAGHMSYDLEVIGYQGNAYTAVSTVTININNVNDIAPAIIAEMPAVTMDAQQAAEIDASMYFSDAEGDALTFSATGLPEGISIDSKTGMITGTAAAGTYEVVVTADDMVNKTETSFTMTINAPVAEAAPEPKSDDGGSLGWLSLSLLALLGLRRRQH
;
A
#
# COMPACT_ATOMS: atom_id res chain seq x y z
N MET A 1 15.28 -6.30 -24.58
CA MET A 1 16.61 -5.70 -24.32
C MET A 1 16.76 -5.43 -22.82
N SER A 2 17.91 -5.83 -22.26
CA SER A 2 18.62 -5.30 -21.08
C SER A 2 17.87 -4.40 -20.06
N PHE A 3 17.61 -4.96 -18.89
CA PHE A 3 17.20 -4.29 -17.64
C PHE A 3 18.08 -3.09 -17.27
N THR A 4 17.46 -1.93 -16.97
CA THR A 4 18.15 -0.81 -16.30
C THR A 4 18.13 -0.97 -14.77
N LYS A 5 19.13 -1.73 -14.31
CA LYS A 5 19.94 -1.72 -13.06
C LYS A 5 19.48 -1.16 -11.69
N SER A 6 18.55 -0.21 -11.52
CA SER A 6 18.45 0.47 -10.20
C SER A 6 17.36 -0.05 -9.25
N LYS A 7 16.11 -0.29 -9.69
CA LYS A 7 14.96 -0.52 -8.78
C LYS A 7 14.66 -1.98 -8.39
N LEU A 8 14.70 -2.94 -9.33
CA LEU A 8 14.68 -4.39 -9.00
C LEU A 8 15.81 -4.74 -8.02
N ALA A 9 16.90 -4.01 -8.17
CA ALA A 9 18.07 -4.14 -7.37
C ALA A 9 17.89 -3.52 -5.97
N THR A 10 16.95 -2.61 -5.76
CA THR A 10 16.59 -2.01 -4.46
C THR A 10 15.57 -2.88 -3.71
N CYS A 11 14.54 -3.44 -4.39
CA CYS A 11 13.63 -4.44 -3.80
C CYS A 11 14.42 -5.66 -3.25
N ILE A 12 15.44 -6.11 -3.99
CA ILE A 12 16.29 -7.23 -3.57
C ILE A 12 17.40 -6.76 -2.62
N ALA A 13 17.81 -5.48 -2.62
CA ALA A 13 18.74 -4.98 -1.60
C ALA A 13 18.15 -5.06 -0.20
N ILE A 14 16.82 -4.98 -0.06
CA ILE A 14 16.09 -5.03 1.22
C ILE A 14 15.89 -6.48 1.68
N ALA A 15 15.50 -7.40 0.79
CA ALA A 15 15.54 -8.85 1.06
C ALA A 15 16.99 -9.34 1.35
N SER A 16 17.99 -8.76 0.69
CA SER A 16 19.41 -8.96 0.97
C SER A 16 19.98 -7.90 1.90
N MET A 17 19.16 -7.25 2.73
CA MET A 17 19.52 -6.43 3.88
C MET A 17 18.94 -7.00 5.16
N MET A 18 18.67 -8.31 5.22
CA MET A 18 18.46 -9.03 6.48
C MET A 18 19.78 -9.09 7.29
N PRO A 19 19.99 -8.31 8.36
CA PRO A 19 20.71 -8.82 9.51
C PRO A 19 19.78 -9.85 10.15
N ALA A 20 20.16 -11.10 10.36
CA ALA A 20 19.39 -12.09 11.13
C ALA A 20 18.87 -11.65 12.54
N ALA A 21 19.20 -10.45 13.03
CA ALA A 21 18.52 -9.76 14.14
C ALA A 21 17.04 -9.47 13.79
N SER A 22 16.76 -9.34 12.50
CA SER A 22 15.48 -9.09 11.87
C SER A 22 14.54 -10.31 11.91
N VAL A 23 15.00 -11.49 12.36
CA VAL A 23 14.13 -12.67 12.52
C VAL A 23 14.02 -13.15 13.97
N VAL A 24 14.94 -12.76 14.87
CA VAL A 24 14.59 -12.66 16.31
C VAL A 24 13.45 -11.69 16.48
N ALA A 25 13.44 -10.66 15.63
CA ALA A 25 12.40 -9.68 15.63
C ALA A 25 11.04 -10.19 15.15
N SER A 26 10.91 -11.38 14.54
CA SER A 26 9.58 -11.96 14.28
C SER A 26 8.94 -12.60 15.53
N GLN A 27 9.75 -12.84 16.58
CA GLN A 27 9.25 -13.07 17.95
C GLN A 27 9.11 -11.75 18.74
N SER A 28 9.64 -10.65 18.22
CA SER A 28 9.45 -9.29 18.73
C SER A 28 8.64 -8.41 17.78
N ASP A 29 7.86 -8.99 16.84
CA ASP A 29 6.96 -8.26 15.93
C ASP A 29 5.85 -7.57 16.72
N VAL A 30 5.69 -8.05 17.94
CA VAL A 30 5.10 -7.43 19.08
C VAL A 30 6.29 -6.84 19.85
N LEU A 31 6.81 -5.67 19.43
CA LEU A 31 7.46 -4.72 20.36
C LEU A 31 6.39 -3.98 21.18
N SER A 32 5.13 -4.35 20.99
CA SER A 32 4.25 -4.47 22.12
C SER A 32 4.95 -5.24 23.25
N PRO A 33 4.81 -4.81 24.52
CA PRO A 33 5.39 -5.49 25.68
C PRO A 33 5.10 -7.01 25.74
N TYR A 34 4.13 -7.55 25.00
CA TYR A 34 3.55 -8.89 25.15
C TYR A 34 4.33 -10.08 24.53
N SER A 35 5.66 -10.03 24.39
CA SER A 35 6.39 -11.24 23.96
C SER A 35 6.47 -12.27 25.10
N ALA A 36 5.76 -13.40 24.97
CA ALA A 36 5.80 -14.50 25.93
C ALA A 36 7.21 -15.10 26.02
N SER A 37 7.90 -14.92 27.15
CA SER A 37 9.10 -15.69 27.44
C SER A 37 8.71 -17.16 27.62
N ALA A 38 9.19 -18.05 26.75
CA ALA A 38 9.05 -19.50 26.95
C ALA A 38 9.62 -19.90 28.33
N GLN A 39 8.92 -20.77 29.06
CA GLN A 39 9.42 -21.31 30.32
C GLN A 39 10.75 -22.06 30.05
N GLN A 40 11.79 -21.78 30.83
CA GLN A 40 13.06 -22.50 30.75
C GLN A 40 12.84 -24.01 31.00
N THR A 41 13.47 -24.89 30.19
CA THR A 41 13.65 -26.36 30.35
C THR A 41 12.85 -27.34 29.47
N GLU A 42 12.24 -26.91 28.36
CA GLU A 42 11.69 -27.86 27.35
C GLU A 42 12.63 -28.09 26.15
N ASN A 43 12.57 -29.30 25.57
CA ASN A 43 13.18 -29.63 24.28
C ASN A 43 12.36 -28.98 23.16
N ALA A 44 12.98 -28.10 22.37
CA ALA A 44 12.30 -27.35 21.33
C ALA A 44 13.07 -27.41 20.00
N THR A 45 12.34 -27.18 18.90
CA THR A 45 12.98 -26.80 17.63
C THR A 45 13.44 -25.35 17.77
N LEU A 46 14.71 -25.09 17.51
CA LEU A 46 15.30 -23.75 17.50
C LEU A 46 15.65 -23.39 16.04
N TYR A 47 15.20 -22.24 15.61
CA TYR A 47 15.65 -21.59 14.39
C TYR A 47 16.89 -20.75 14.71
N VAL A 48 18.03 -21.13 14.15
CA VAL A 48 19.31 -20.45 14.34
C VAL A 48 19.61 -19.67 13.08
N TYR A 49 19.39 -18.37 13.13
CA TYR A 49 19.63 -17.47 12.01
C TYR A 49 21.08 -17.01 12.01
N LEU A 50 21.68 -17.01 10.83
CA LEU A 50 23.10 -16.75 10.65
C LEU A 50 23.36 -15.33 10.17
N SER A 51 24.55 -14.81 10.49
CA SER A 51 24.94 -13.42 10.18
C SER A 51 25.11 -13.16 8.67
N ASP A 52 25.36 -14.20 7.89
CA ASP A 52 25.40 -14.13 6.44
C ASP A 52 23.97 -14.10 5.87
N LYS A 53 23.72 -13.30 4.83
CA LYS A 53 22.45 -13.35 4.09
C LYS A 53 22.35 -14.58 3.19
N GLY A 54 21.12 -14.95 2.83
CA GLY A 54 20.79 -16.00 1.86
C GLY A 54 21.51 -15.84 0.51
N SER A 55 21.53 -16.90 -0.29
CA SER A 55 22.35 -16.99 -1.51
C SER A 55 21.76 -16.18 -2.66
N LEU A 56 20.45 -15.96 -2.66
CA LEU A 56 19.77 -15.04 -3.54
C LEU A 56 19.88 -13.61 -2.99
N THR A 57 20.65 -12.79 -3.70
CA THR A 57 20.89 -11.37 -3.41
C THR A 57 20.85 -10.58 -4.71
N LYS A 58 20.82 -9.25 -4.60
CA LYS A 58 20.92 -8.32 -5.75
C LYS A 58 22.10 -8.66 -6.67
N ALA A 59 23.19 -9.17 -6.09
CA ALA A 59 24.42 -9.47 -6.81
C ALA A 59 24.39 -10.82 -7.54
N THR A 60 23.48 -11.73 -7.17
CA THR A 60 23.48 -13.13 -7.62
C THR A 60 22.33 -13.47 -8.58
N ILE A 61 21.19 -12.79 -8.48
CA ILE A 61 19.94 -13.15 -9.20
C ILE A 61 20.07 -13.22 -10.74
N ASN A 62 20.90 -12.36 -11.33
CA ASN A 62 21.13 -12.32 -12.79
C ASN A 62 22.50 -12.85 -13.20
N ASN A 63 23.21 -13.51 -12.28
CA ASN A 63 24.56 -14.01 -12.51
C ASN A 63 24.72 -15.38 -11.87
N LYS A 64 24.36 -16.42 -12.63
CA LYS A 64 24.46 -17.84 -12.24
C LYS A 64 25.82 -18.17 -11.59
N SER A 65 26.91 -17.57 -12.07
CA SER A 65 28.25 -17.80 -11.48
C SER A 65 28.43 -17.16 -10.10
N LYS A 66 27.92 -15.94 -9.88
CA LYS A 66 27.97 -15.30 -8.55
C LYS A 66 27.01 -15.97 -7.58
N PHE A 67 25.84 -16.40 -8.07
CA PHE A 67 24.88 -17.18 -7.30
C PHE A 67 25.51 -18.47 -6.78
N ALA A 68 26.07 -19.30 -7.67
CA ALA A 68 26.74 -20.54 -7.29
C ALA A 68 27.89 -20.31 -6.28
N GLN A 69 28.68 -19.23 -6.45
CA GLN A 69 29.74 -18.88 -5.49
C GLN A 69 29.19 -18.49 -4.12
N ARG A 70 28.10 -17.72 -4.08
CA ARG A 70 27.48 -17.28 -2.82
C ARG A 70 26.78 -18.44 -2.11
N LEU A 71 26.10 -19.31 -2.85
CA LEU A 71 25.49 -20.53 -2.32
C LEU A 71 26.55 -21.41 -1.64
N GLN A 72 27.66 -21.70 -2.32
CA GLN A 72 28.77 -22.45 -1.72
C GLN A 72 29.35 -21.79 -0.46
N GLN A 73 29.44 -20.46 -0.44
CA GLN A 73 29.90 -19.73 0.74
C GLN A 73 28.93 -19.92 1.93
N ILE A 74 27.63 -19.85 1.68
CA ILE A 74 26.59 -19.99 2.71
C ILE A 74 26.55 -21.42 3.23
N GLU A 75 26.64 -22.42 2.35
CA GLU A 75 26.71 -23.83 2.76
C GLU A 75 27.91 -24.11 3.67
N ALA A 76 29.08 -23.54 3.34
CA ALA A 76 30.27 -23.66 4.17
C ALA A 76 30.09 -22.97 5.54
N SER A 77 29.46 -21.79 5.56
CA SER A 77 29.15 -21.02 6.77
C SER A 77 28.16 -21.77 7.67
N GLN A 78 27.05 -22.27 7.11
CA GLN A 78 26.07 -23.10 7.81
C GLN A 78 26.70 -24.35 8.40
N GLN A 79 27.51 -25.06 7.63
CA GLN A 79 28.16 -26.28 8.10
C GLN A 79 29.12 -26.00 9.27
N GLN A 80 29.82 -24.87 9.25
CA GLN A 80 30.67 -24.45 10.38
C GLN A 80 29.86 -24.21 11.65
N VAL A 81 28.74 -23.49 11.55
CA VAL A 81 27.87 -23.22 12.70
C VAL A 81 27.21 -24.49 13.21
N ILE A 82 26.72 -25.36 12.32
CA ILE A 82 26.19 -26.69 12.66
C ILE A 82 27.21 -27.49 13.47
N ASN A 83 28.47 -27.54 13.03
CA ASN A 83 29.52 -28.26 13.75
C ASN A 83 29.76 -27.67 15.15
N ASN A 84 29.70 -26.34 15.29
CA ASN A 84 29.85 -25.66 16.58
C ASN A 84 28.67 -25.93 17.53
N ILE A 85 27.44 -25.97 17.01
CA ILE A 85 26.24 -26.30 17.80
C ILE A 85 26.30 -27.74 18.28
N MET A 86 26.60 -28.70 17.38
CA MET A 86 26.71 -30.11 17.76
C MET A 86 27.84 -30.36 18.78
N ALA A 87 28.83 -29.47 18.87
CA ALA A 87 29.87 -29.55 19.89
C ALA A 87 29.38 -29.12 21.30
N LEU A 88 28.23 -28.43 21.42
CA LEU A 88 27.64 -28.04 22.70
C LEU A 88 27.03 -29.24 23.44
N ASP A 89 26.35 -30.12 22.71
CA ASP A 89 25.78 -31.38 23.21
C ASP A 89 25.51 -32.34 22.04
N GLY A 90 25.93 -33.60 22.18
CA GLY A 90 25.74 -34.63 21.15
C GLY A 90 24.29 -35.12 20.99
N ASN A 91 23.36 -34.68 21.85
CA ASN A 91 21.93 -34.92 21.71
C ASN A 91 21.22 -33.87 20.84
N ILE A 92 21.90 -32.78 20.48
CA ILE A 92 21.35 -31.77 19.58
C ILE A 92 21.27 -32.36 18.17
N LYS A 93 20.08 -32.32 17.59
CA LYS A 93 19.86 -32.76 16.20
C LYS A 93 19.81 -31.56 15.28
N THR A 94 20.35 -31.70 14.08
CA THR A 94 20.25 -30.68 13.03
C THR A 94 19.14 -31.07 12.07
N LEU A 95 18.36 -30.09 11.66
CA LEU A 95 17.33 -30.18 10.65
C LEU A 95 17.70 -29.26 9.47
N PRO A 96 17.25 -29.56 8.24
CA PRO A 96 17.45 -28.68 7.10
C PRO A 96 16.91 -27.27 7.37
N GLY A 97 17.61 -26.26 6.85
CA GLY A 97 17.21 -24.86 6.94
C GLY A 97 17.29 -24.18 5.58
N SER A 98 16.89 -22.92 5.50
CA SER A 98 16.89 -22.19 4.22
C SER A 98 18.29 -21.65 3.88
N LYS A 99 18.64 -21.72 2.60
CA LYS A 99 19.91 -21.22 2.03
C LYS A 99 19.67 -20.22 0.91
N LEU A 100 18.47 -20.25 0.31
CA LEU A 100 18.10 -19.46 -0.85
C LEU A 100 17.48 -18.12 -0.43
N VAL A 101 16.31 -18.22 0.21
CA VAL A 101 15.43 -17.10 0.59
C VAL A 101 15.83 -16.50 1.94
N GLY A 102 16.20 -17.34 2.90
CA GLY A 102 16.81 -16.97 4.16
C GLY A 102 18.20 -17.60 4.35
N ASN A 103 18.81 -17.36 5.51
CA ASN A 103 19.97 -18.12 5.95
C ASN A 103 19.79 -18.51 7.42
N PHE A 104 19.19 -19.67 7.62
CA PHE A 104 19.01 -20.24 8.93
C PHE A 104 19.22 -21.74 8.89
N ILE A 105 19.57 -22.29 10.05
CA ILE A 105 19.61 -23.73 10.30
C ILE A 105 18.59 -24.04 11.38
N ARG A 106 17.95 -25.20 11.30
CA ARG A 106 17.06 -25.68 12.34
C ARG A 106 17.80 -26.67 13.22
N VAL A 107 17.67 -26.57 14.53
CA VAL A 107 18.24 -27.54 15.46
C VAL A 107 17.22 -27.92 16.52
N GLN A 108 17.16 -29.19 16.91
CA GLN A 108 16.39 -29.65 18.04
C GLN A 108 17.31 -29.68 19.25
N ALA A 109 17.02 -28.84 20.25
CA ALA A 109 17.83 -28.72 21.45
C ALA A 109 16.97 -28.31 22.65
N ASP A 110 17.46 -28.59 23.86
CA ASP A 110 16.88 -28.07 25.08
C ASP A 110 16.98 -26.53 25.10
N SER A 111 15.90 -25.85 25.50
CA SER A 111 15.82 -24.38 25.58
C SER A 111 16.93 -23.73 26.44
N SER A 112 17.55 -24.48 27.36
CA SER A 112 18.73 -24.00 28.11
C SER A 112 19.97 -23.76 27.25
N TYR A 113 20.00 -24.26 26.00
CA TYR A 113 21.09 -24.03 25.05
C TYR A 113 20.93 -22.74 24.23
N ILE A 114 19.78 -22.05 24.28
CA ILE A 114 19.51 -20.84 23.49
C ILE A 114 20.62 -19.79 23.66
N GLU A 115 20.95 -19.42 24.90
CA GLU A 115 21.97 -18.41 25.17
C GLU A 115 23.39 -18.86 24.77
N LYS A 116 23.67 -20.17 24.83
CA LYS A 116 24.96 -20.71 24.38
C LYS A 116 25.08 -20.70 22.86
N ILE A 117 23.99 -21.01 22.15
CA ILE A 117 23.95 -20.98 20.68
C ILE A 117 24.03 -19.53 20.18
N LYS A 118 23.34 -18.58 20.82
CA LYS A 118 23.43 -17.14 20.51
C LYS A 118 24.85 -16.58 20.57
N GLN A 119 25.71 -17.17 21.41
CA GLN A 119 27.11 -16.74 21.59
C GLN A 119 28.08 -17.35 20.57
N LEU A 120 27.64 -18.25 19.68
CA LEU A 120 28.52 -18.86 18.68
C LEU A 120 28.83 -17.88 17.55
N ASP A 121 30.09 -17.87 17.10
CA ASP A 121 30.51 -17.06 15.95
C ASP A 121 29.69 -17.41 14.69
N GLY A 122 29.15 -16.38 14.05
CA GLY A 122 28.30 -16.51 12.85
C GLY A 122 26.82 -16.75 13.14
N VAL A 123 26.45 -17.00 14.40
CA VAL A 123 25.05 -16.95 14.85
C VAL A 123 24.71 -15.51 15.16
N GLN A 124 23.62 -15.05 14.58
CA GLN A 124 23.09 -13.73 14.89
C GLN A 124 21.95 -13.79 15.91
N ALA A 125 21.25 -14.92 15.93
CA ALA A 125 19.90 -14.97 16.41
C ALA A 125 19.45 -16.42 16.62
N VAL A 126 18.77 -16.68 17.74
CA VAL A 126 18.17 -17.98 18.04
C VAL A 126 16.75 -17.74 18.50
N VAL A 127 15.83 -18.34 17.76
CA VAL A 127 14.39 -18.21 17.94
C VAL A 127 13.86 -19.60 18.26
N VAL A 128 13.16 -19.74 19.38
CA VAL A 128 12.43 -20.98 19.63
C VAL A 128 11.34 -21.06 18.57
N ALA A 129 11.14 -22.20 17.92
CA ALA A 129 9.96 -22.43 17.12
C ALA A 129 8.75 -22.18 18.04
N ALA A 130 8.17 -20.98 17.94
CA ALA A 130 6.88 -20.74 18.54
C ALA A 130 5.97 -21.76 17.87
N ALA A 131 5.20 -22.51 18.67
CA ALA A 131 3.90 -22.88 18.17
C ALA A 131 3.27 -21.54 17.79
N PRO A 132 2.97 -21.25 16.52
CA PRO A 132 2.03 -20.16 16.28
C PRO A 132 0.85 -20.45 17.21
N ILE A 133 0.19 -19.39 17.71
CA ILE A 133 -1.17 -19.57 18.16
C ILE A 133 -1.91 -20.06 16.92
N SER A 134 -1.97 -21.37 16.81
CA SER A 134 -2.81 -22.09 15.89
C SER A 134 -4.14 -21.92 16.58
N VAL A 135 -4.88 -20.88 16.21
CA VAL A 135 -6.30 -21.10 16.13
C VAL A 135 -6.45 -22.01 14.92
N PRO A 136 -6.86 -23.26 15.12
CA PRO A 136 -7.37 -24.06 14.01
C PRO A 136 -8.42 -23.20 13.30
N THR A 137 -8.33 -22.89 12.01
CA THR A 137 -9.26 -21.91 11.42
C THR A 137 -10.72 -22.36 11.49
N ASN A 138 -10.99 -23.64 11.76
CA ASN A 138 -12.33 -24.16 11.93
C ASN A 138 -12.90 -23.88 13.36
N ALA A 139 -12.09 -23.28 14.25
CA ALA A 139 -12.29 -22.92 15.66
C ALA A 139 -13.33 -21.85 15.99
N LEU A 140 -13.90 -21.20 15.00
CA LEU A 140 -14.80 -20.08 15.23
C LEU A 140 -16.06 -20.22 14.37
N ARG A 141 -16.51 -21.46 14.17
CA ARG A 141 -17.78 -21.70 13.50
C ARG A 141 -18.84 -21.50 14.57
N THR A 142 -19.23 -20.25 14.82
CA THR A 142 -20.59 -20.04 15.27
C THR A 142 -21.51 -20.58 14.18
N ALA A 143 -22.49 -21.35 14.61
CA ALA A 143 -23.37 -22.14 13.75
C ALA A 143 -23.87 -21.31 12.56
N THR A 144 -23.59 -21.81 11.36
CA THR A 144 -24.40 -21.63 10.13
C THR A 144 -25.39 -20.46 10.18
N SER A 145 -24.97 -19.29 9.72
CA SER A 145 -25.95 -18.46 9.04
C SER A 145 -26.25 -19.16 7.71
N PRO A 146 -27.51 -19.53 7.44
CA PRO A 146 -27.87 -20.02 6.12
C PRO A 146 -27.50 -18.94 5.10
N SER A 147 -26.80 -19.32 4.03
CA SER A 147 -26.58 -18.45 2.87
C SER A 147 -27.92 -17.80 2.49
N THR A 148 -28.01 -16.48 2.63
CA THR A 148 -29.28 -15.78 2.39
C THR A 148 -29.53 -15.57 0.90
N ASN A 149 -28.51 -15.75 0.06
CA ASN A 149 -28.62 -15.69 -1.39
C ASN A 149 -28.88 -17.06 -2.00
N SER A 150 -30.10 -17.23 -2.51
CA SER A 150 -30.60 -18.40 -3.22
C SER A 150 -30.17 -18.41 -4.69
N ILE A 151 -28.87 -18.29 -4.97
CA ILE A 151 -28.37 -18.50 -6.35
C ILE A 151 -28.30 -20.01 -6.55
N THR A 152 -28.96 -20.51 -7.61
CA THR A 152 -28.75 -21.89 -8.06
C THR A 152 -27.54 -21.84 -9.01
N PRO A 153 -26.36 -22.33 -8.60
CA PRO A 153 -25.16 -22.18 -9.40
C PRO A 153 -25.23 -23.01 -10.68
N ALA A 154 -24.82 -22.42 -11.80
CA ALA A 154 -24.44 -23.18 -12.98
C ALA A 154 -23.11 -23.92 -12.72
N SER A 155 -22.92 -25.06 -13.37
CA SER A 155 -21.63 -25.77 -13.33
C SER A 155 -20.51 -24.87 -13.87
N ALA A 156 -19.40 -24.80 -13.13
CA ALA A 156 -18.22 -24.05 -13.57
C ALA A 156 -17.75 -24.57 -14.95
N PRO A 157 -17.42 -23.68 -15.90
CA PRO A 157 -17.07 -24.09 -17.25
C PRO A 157 -15.69 -24.79 -17.25
N ALA A 158 -15.60 -25.90 -17.99
CA ALA A 158 -14.34 -26.53 -18.33
C ALA A 158 -13.53 -25.62 -19.28
N PHE A 159 -12.20 -25.65 -19.19
CA PHE A 159 -11.35 -24.87 -20.09
C PHE A 159 -11.16 -25.53 -21.45
N SER A 160 -11.05 -26.85 -21.48
CA SER A 160 -10.86 -27.62 -22.70
C SER A 160 -11.11 -29.11 -22.45
N ASP A 161 -11.56 -29.83 -23.49
CA ASP A 161 -11.53 -31.29 -23.52
C ASP A 161 -10.15 -31.83 -23.98
N ASP A 162 -9.17 -30.95 -24.19
CA ASP A 162 -7.82 -31.27 -24.66
C ASP A 162 -6.99 -31.95 -23.55
N MET A 163 -6.77 -33.25 -23.68
CA MET A 163 -5.93 -34.03 -22.76
C MET A 163 -4.44 -33.63 -22.76
N THR A 164 -4.01 -32.78 -23.71
CA THR A 164 -2.65 -32.19 -23.73
C THR A 164 -2.57 -30.84 -23.02
N ALA A 165 -3.68 -30.33 -22.49
CA ALA A 165 -3.70 -29.07 -21.77
C ALA A 165 -2.79 -29.14 -20.53
N GLY A 166 -1.84 -28.19 -20.43
CA GLY A 166 -0.82 -28.18 -19.38
C GLY A 166 0.47 -28.95 -19.71
N GLU A 167 0.61 -29.50 -20.93
CA GLU A 167 1.81 -30.24 -21.32
C GLU A 167 3.10 -29.41 -21.13
N GLY A 168 4.10 -30.03 -20.49
CA GLY A 168 5.39 -29.40 -20.22
C GLY A 168 5.39 -28.38 -19.09
N VAL A 169 4.28 -28.25 -18.36
CA VAL A 169 4.15 -27.34 -17.20
C VAL A 169 4.13 -28.15 -15.90
N LYS A 170 4.84 -27.65 -14.88
CA LYS A 170 4.81 -28.21 -13.53
C LYS A 170 4.11 -27.28 -12.53
N VAL A 171 3.14 -27.81 -11.78
CA VAL A 171 2.36 -27.08 -10.78
C VAL A 171 2.67 -27.64 -9.38
N ALA A 172 3.22 -26.81 -8.50
CA ALA A 172 3.43 -27.16 -7.10
C ALA A 172 2.20 -26.80 -6.26
N ILE A 173 1.81 -27.69 -5.35
CA ILE A 173 0.75 -27.48 -4.36
C ILE A 173 1.41 -27.39 -2.98
N ILE A 174 1.24 -26.25 -2.32
CA ILE A 174 1.70 -26.03 -0.93
C ILE A 174 0.46 -26.04 -0.03
N GLY A 175 0.36 -27.00 0.89
CA GLY A 175 -0.83 -27.19 1.75
C GLY A 175 -0.76 -28.45 2.62
N SER A 176 -1.87 -29.19 2.74
CA SER A 176 -1.98 -30.38 3.62
C SER A 176 -1.32 -31.66 3.09
N GLY A 177 -0.81 -31.67 1.86
CA GLY A 177 -0.36 -32.87 1.15
C GLY A 177 -1.26 -33.23 -0.02
N VAL A 178 -0.96 -34.34 -0.71
CA VAL A 178 -1.76 -34.81 -1.85
C VAL A 178 -1.92 -36.33 -1.77
N ASP A 179 -3.17 -36.81 -1.83
CA ASP A 179 -3.49 -38.22 -2.05
C ASP A 179 -3.24 -38.60 -3.52
N TYR A 180 -1.99 -38.89 -3.83
CA TYR A 180 -1.56 -39.33 -5.16
C TYR A 180 -2.02 -40.76 -5.50
N THR A 181 -2.72 -41.46 -4.58
CA THR A 181 -3.28 -42.79 -4.83
C THR A 181 -4.72 -42.73 -5.38
N HIS A 182 -5.37 -41.57 -5.31
CA HIS A 182 -6.71 -41.33 -5.82
C HIS A 182 -6.77 -41.45 -7.36
N THR A 183 -7.86 -42.04 -7.90
CA THR A 183 -8.02 -42.23 -9.36
C THR A 183 -8.04 -40.91 -10.14
N GLY A 184 -8.68 -39.88 -9.57
CA GLY A 184 -8.67 -38.51 -10.08
C GLY A 184 -7.30 -37.81 -10.08
N LEU A 185 -6.27 -38.46 -9.56
CA LEU A 185 -4.87 -38.00 -9.57
C LEU A 185 -3.93 -39.07 -10.16
N GLY A 186 -4.47 -39.98 -10.98
CA GLY A 186 -3.71 -40.99 -11.71
C GLY A 186 -3.29 -42.21 -10.88
N GLY A 187 -3.74 -42.33 -9.63
CA GLY A 187 -3.55 -43.52 -8.80
C GLY A 187 -4.53 -44.66 -9.12
N ASP A 188 -4.39 -45.79 -8.43
CA ASP A 188 -5.24 -46.97 -8.64
C ASP A 188 -6.57 -46.93 -7.87
N GLY A 189 -6.72 -45.99 -6.93
CA GLY A 189 -7.91 -45.79 -6.11
C GLY A 189 -8.15 -46.87 -5.05
N SER A 190 -7.17 -47.73 -4.75
CA SER A 190 -7.39 -48.82 -3.80
C SER A 190 -7.10 -48.40 -2.35
N ASP A 191 -7.97 -48.82 -1.43
CA ASP A 191 -7.78 -48.64 0.02
C ASP A 191 -6.42 -49.17 0.50
N GLU A 192 -5.93 -50.26 -0.12
CA GLU A 192 -4.63 -50.86 0.19
C GLU A 192 -3.46 -49.96 -0.21
N SER A 193 -3.51 -49.34 -1.39
CA SER A 193 -2.48 -48.40 -1.84
C SER A 193 -2.44 -47.16 -0.95
N TYR A 194 -3.59 -46.58 -0.62
CA TYR A 194 -3.68 -45.44 0.30
C TYR A 194 -3.17 -45.79 1.70
N ALA A 195 -3.62 -46.92 2.27
CA ALA A 195 -3.16 -47.37 3.59
C ALA A 195 -1.64 -47.62 3.62
N THR A 196 -1.09 -48.21 2.56
CA THR A 196 0.36 -48.46 2.45
C THR A 196 1.14 -47.15 2.33
N ALA A 197 0.63 -46.18 1.57
CA ALA A 197 1.23 -44.84 1.47
C ALA A 197 1.25 -44.15 2.85
N MET A 198 0.16 -44.22 3.61
CA MET A 198 0.06 -43.69 4.97
C MET A 198 0.97 -44.41 5.98
N GLU A 199 1.10 -45.74 5.90
CA GLU A 199 2.06 -46.49 6.74
C GLU A 199 3.51 -46.04 6.51
N ASN A 200 3.81 -45.53 5.31
CA ASN A 200 5.13 -45.02 4.93
C ASN A 200 5.18 -43.49 4.91
N ALA A 201 4.27 -42.77 5.58
CA ALA A 201 4.23 -41.31 5.53
C ALA A 201 5.54 -40.66 6.02
N VAL A 202 6.24 -41.29 6.97
CA VAL A 202 7.53 -40.82 7.51
C VAL A 202 8.77 -41.37 6.78
N ASN A 203 8.59 -42.17 5.71
CA ASN A 203 9.67 -42.85 5.02
C ASN A 203 9.56 -42.69 3.49
N ALA A 204 10.65 -42.96 2.78
CA ALA A 204 10.56 -43.13 1.33
C ALA A 204 9.67 -44.33 1.00
N PHE A 205 8.80 -44.16 0.01
CA PHE A 205 7.80 -45.13 -0.38
C PHE A 205 7.90 -45.44 -1.87
N ASP A 206 8.03 -46.71 -2.25
CA ASP A 206 8.20 -47.12 -3.66
C ASP A 206 6.99 -46.77 -4.56
N GLY A 207 5.82 -46.51 -3.99
CA GLY A 207 4.63 -46.06 -4.71
C GLY A 207 4.60 -44.56 -5.02
N PHE A 208 5.62 -43.81 -4.63
CA PHE A 208 5.78 -42.38 -4.90
C PHE A 208 7.21 -42.10 -5.41
N PRO A 209 7.40 -41.26 -6.45
CA PRO A 209 6.39 -40.49 -7.19
C PRO A 209 5.52 -41.30 -8.16
N THR A 210 4.42 -40.71 -8.64
CA THR A 210 3.50 -41.26 -9.66
C THR A 210 3.68 -40.55 -11.01
N ASP A 211 2.91 -40.96 -12.03
CA ASP A 211 2.91 -40.30 -13.34
C ASP A 211 2.31 -38.89 -13.30
N VAL A 212 1.40 -38.60 -12.36
CA VAL A 212 0.73 -37.29 -12.23
C VAL A 212 1.40 -36.45 -11.15
N VAL A 213 1.58 -37.03 -9.96
CA VAL A 213 2.23 -36.38 -8.82
C VAL A 213 3.69 -36.84 -8.78
N VAL A 214 4.56 -36.05 -9.40
CA VAL A 214 5.90 -36.48 -9.83
C VAL A 214 7.01 -36.23 -8.82
N GLU A 215 6.75 -35.42 -7.80
CA GLU A 215 7.70 -35.08 -6.73
C GLU A 215 6.98 -34.44 -5.54
N GLY A 216 7.69 -34.30 -4.42
CA GLY A 216 7.16 -33.63 -3.25
C GLY A 216 7.92 -33.91 -1.97
N MET A 217 7.48 -33.28 -0.88
CA MET A 217 8.07 -33.39 0.46
C MET A 217 7.04 -33.05 1.53
N ASP A 218 7.04 -33.79 2.64
CA ASP A 218 6.39 -33.40 3.88
C ASP A 218 7.36 -32.64 4.79
N LEU A 219 7.04 -31.37 5.01
CA LEU A 219 7.78 -30.40 5.82
C LEU A 219 7.15 -30.21 7.21
N ALA A 220 5.93 -30.71 7.43
CA ALA A 220 5.23 -30.70 8.71
C ALA A 220 5.59 -31.92 9.58
N SER A 221 5.93 -33.03 8.92
CA SER A 221 6.27 -34.36 9.46
C SER A 221 5.14 -35.02 10.27
N ASP A 222 4.74 -36.22 9.85
CA ASP A 222 3.79 -37.08 10.58
C ASP A 222 4.36 -37.63 11.91
N ALA A 223 5.69 -37.60 12.08
CA ALA A 223 6.37 -37.97 13.32
C ALA A 223 6.47 -36.82 14.34
N GLY A 224 5.98 -35.62 13.97
CA GLY A 224 6.16 -34.38 14.72
C GLY A 224 7.57 -33.77 14.63
N TRP A 225 8.51 -34.43 13.94
CA TRP A 225 9.90 -33.98 13.78
C TRP A 225 10.54 -34.55 12.50
N GLY A 226 10.91 -33.70 11.54
CA GLY A 226 11.72 -34.12 10.39
C GLY A 226 11.30 -33.49 9.07
N LEU A 227 11.96 -33.93 7.98
CA LEU A 227 11.47 -33.81 6.61
C LEU A 227 11.21 -35.23 6.12
N ASP A 228 10.01 -35.51 5.66
CA ASP A 228 9.62 -36.84 5.20
C ASP A 228 9.40 -36.81 3.68
N PRO A 229 9.97 -37.75 2.90
CA PRO A 229 9.94 -37.71 1.43
C PRO A 229 8.57 -38.07 0.83
N ASN A 230 7.57 -38.37 1.65
CA ASN A 230 6.25 -38.83 1.23
C ASN A 230 5.19 -37.78 1.63
N PRO A 231 4.69 -36.96 0.69
CA PRO A 231 3.74 -35.88 0.96
C PRO A 231 2.27 -36.36 0.96
N ILE A 232 2.02 -37.62 1.33
CA ILE A 232 0.67 -38.20 1.34
C ILE A 232 -0.25 -37.38 2.27
N ASP A 233 -1.42 -37.03 1.75
CA ASP A 233 -2.45 -36.31 2.51
C ASP A 233 -3.15 -37.27 3.47
N GLN A 234 -3.56 -36.77 4.62
CA GLN A 234 -4.23 -37.58 5.63
C GLN A 234 -5.75 -37.51 5.47
N ASN A 235 -6.46 -38.54 5.92
CA ASN A 235 -7.93 -38.54 6.06
C ASN A 235 -8.27 -38.58 7.56
N VAL A 236 -8.13 -37.44 8.23
CA VAL A 236 -8.40 -37.29 9.66
C VAL A 236 -9.51 -36.27 9.86
N TYR A 237 -10.51 -36.69 10.63
CA TYR A 237 -11.61 -35.87 11.08
C TYR A 237 -11.56 -35.76 12.60
N PHE A 238 -11.54 -34.54 13.14
CA PHE A 238 -11.72 -34.35 14.59
C PHE A 238 -12.60 -33.15 14.90
N THR A 239 -13.39 -33.28 15.97
CA THR A 239 -14.23 -32.21 16.49
C THR A 239 -13.67 -31.76 17.84
N ARG A 240 -13.52 -30.45 18.03
CA ARG A 240 -12.94 -29.86 19.22
C ARG A 240 -13.99 -29.70 20.33
N ASP A 241 -13.61 -30.04 21.56
CA ASP A 241 -14.57 -30.22 22.66
C ASP A 241 -15.19 -28.91 23.19
N TYR A 242 -14.53 -27.76 23.07
CA TYR A 242 -14.97 -26.50 23.71
C TYR A 242 -15.84 -25.59 22.84
N ASP A 243 -15.82 -25.77 21.52
CA ASP A 243 -16.59 -24.95 20.56
C ASP A 243 -17.30 -25.77 19.47
N GLY A 244 -17.07 -27.09 19.42
CA GLY A 244 -17.68 -27.97 18.42
C GLY A 244 -17.12 -27.79 17.01
N ALA A 245 -15.98 -27.11 16.84
CA ALA A 245 -15.30 -26.96 15.55
C ALA A 245 -14.88 -28.31 14.98
N THR A 246 -15.16 -28.53 13.70
CA THR A 246 -14.74 -29.74 12.98
C THR A 246 -13.57 -29.43 12.07
N HIS A 247 -12.51 -30.24 12.15
CA HIS A 247 -11.36 -30.22 11.26
C HIS A 247 -11.40 -31.38 10.28
N ASN A 248 -11.21 -31.06 9.00
CA ASN A 248 -11.06 -32.03 7.92
C ASN A 248 -9.75 -31.75 7.18
N THR A 249 -8.93 -32.78 7.00
CA THR A 249 -7.73 -32.75 6.15
C THR A 249 -8.13 -32.93 4.67
N GLY A 250 -7.18 -33.02 3.73
CA GLY A 250 -7.50 -33.24 2.31
C GLY A 250 -7.51 -32.00 1.41
N HIS A 251 -7.18 -30.80 1.91
CA HIS A 251 -7.25 -29.56 1.11
C HIS A 251 -6.30 -29.59 -0.10
N GLY A 252 -5.05 -30.02 0.10
CA GLY A 252 -4.09 -30.11 -1.00
C GLY A 252 -4.51 -31.15 -2.06
N THR A 253 -5.12 -32.28 -1.64
CA THR A 253 -5.74 -33.26 -2.56
C THR A 253 -6.82 -32.64 -3.43
N ARG A 254 -7.71 -31.83 -2.83
CA ARG A 254 -8.77 -31.11 -3.57
C ARG A 254 -8.18 -30.16 -4.60
N LEU A 255 -7.23 -29.32 -4.22
CA LEU A 255 -6.57 -28.37 -5.12
C LEU A 255 -5.87 -29.09 -6.28
N ALA A 256 -5.12 -30.16 -5.99
CA ALA A 256 -4.46 -30.97 -7.00
C ALA A 256 -5.47 -31.56 -7.98
N SER A 257 -6.62 -32.04 -7.49
CA SER A 257 -7.66 -32.65 -8.35
C SER A 257 -8.29 -31.64 -9.31
N VAL A 258 -8.53 -30.39 -8.87
CA VAL A 258 -9.03 -29.31 -9.75
C VAL A 258 -8.01 -28.97 -10.83
N VAL A 259 -6.72 -28.85 -10.46
CA VAL A 259 -5.64 -28.59 -11.43
C VAL A 259 -5.55 -29.72 -12.44
N HIS A 260 -5.57 -30.98 -12.00
CA HIS A 260 -5.46 -32.13 -12.90
C HIS A 260 -6.68 -32.27 -13.82
N ALA A 261 -7.89 -32.01 -13.33
CA ALA A 261 -9.10 -32.08 -14.14
C ALA A 261 -9.09 -31.06 -15.30
N LEU A 262 -8.56 -29.86 -15.06
CA LEU A 262 -8.58 -28.75 -16.01
C LEU A 262 -7.30 -28.62 -16.86
N ALA A 263 -6.18 -29.16 -16.39
CA ALA A 263 -4.90 -29.23 -17.07
C ALA A 263 -4.29 -30.64 -16.95
N PRO A 264 -4.91 -31.67 -17.57
CA PRO A 264 -4.58 -33.09 -17.36
C PRO A 264 -3.15 -33.50 -17.72
N ALA A 265 -2.46 -32.76 -18.60
CA ALA A 265 -1.07 -33.04 -18.94
C ALA A 265 -0.05 -32.32 -18.04
N ALA A 266 -0.48 -31.42 -17.16
CA ALA A 266 0.39 -30.78 -16.19
C ALA A 266 0.88 -31.81 -15.15
N LYS A 267 2.14 -31.67 -14.74
CA LYS A 267 2.70 -32.48 -13.64
C LYS A 267 2.52 -31.75 -12.31
N ILE A 268 2.23 -32.50 -11.26
CA ILE A 268 1.97 -31.97 -9.92
C ILE A 268 3.16 -32.27 -9.00
N ALA A 269 3.58 -31.28 -8.22
CA ALA A 269 4.51 -31.42 -7.11
C ALA A 269 3.77 -31.13 -5.79
N ALA A 270 3.97 -31.94 -4.75
CA ALA A 270 3.22 -31.83 -3.50
C ALA A 270 4.14 -31.45 -2.32
N TYR A 271 3.93 -30.29 -1.70
CA TYR A 271 4.68 -29.84 -0.53
C TYR A 271 3.74 -29.68 0.67
N LYS A 272 3.80 -30.64 1.58
CA LYS A 272 2.95 -30.68 2.77
C LYS A 272 3.58 -29.84 3.88
N THR A 273 2.87 -28.80 4.30
CA THR A 273 3.35 -27.81 5.29
C THR A 273 2.47 -27.73 6.53
N SER A 274 1.30 -28.35 6.51
CA SER A 274 0.39 -28.50 7.64
C SER A 274 -0.05 -29.95 7.78
N ASN A 275 -0.41 -30.36 9.01
CA ASN A 275 -0.81 -31.74 9.31
C ASN A 275 -1.64 -31.88 10.59
N VAL A 276 -2.34 -33.01 10.77
CA VAL A 276 -2.97 -33.41 12.04
C VAL A 276 -2.16 -34.56 12.67
N SER A 277 -1.73 -34.40 13.91
CA SER A 277 -0.92 -35.41 14.61
C SER A 277 -1.34 -35.55 16.08
N ASP A 278 -1.31 -36.76 16.65
CA ASP A 278 -1.43 -36.97 18.10
C ASP A 278 -0.08 -37.47 18.65
N PRO A 279 0.95 -36.60 18.72
CA PRO A 279 2.31 -37.03 19.04
C PRO A 279 2.46 -37.56 20.47
N TYR A 280 1.49 -37.30 21.36
CA TYR A 280 1.57 -37.62 22.78
C TYR A 280 0.47 -38.57 23.30
N GLY A 281 -0.48 -38.99 22.45
CA GLY A 281 -1.59 -39.86 22.84
C GLY A 281 -2.61 -39.19 23.76
N TYR A 282 -2.66 -37.85 23.76
CA TYR A 282 -3.57 -37.04 24.56
C TYR A 282 -4.71 -36.43 23.71
N GLY A 283 -4.74 -36.73 22.41
CA GLY A 283 -5.70 -36.21 21.44
C GLY A 283 -5.02 -35.57 20.23
N TYR A 284 -5.73 -35.52 19.11
CA TYR A 284 -5.23 -34.89 17.88
C TYR A 284 -4.90 -33.41 18.09
N SER A 285 -3.73 -33.01 17.62
CA SER A 285 -3.20 -31.65 17.60
C SER A 285 -2.87 -31.25 16.15
N LEU A 286 -3.19 -30.01 15.78
CA LEU A 286 -2.82 -29.47 14.49
C LEU A 286 -1.38 -29.01 14.51
N SER A 287 -0.57 -29.54 13.60
CA SER A 287 0.70 -28.93 13.20
C SER A 287 0.36 -27.92 12.10
N SER A 288 0.19 -26.66 12.47
CA SER A 288 -0.08 -25.59 11.52
C SER A 288 1.15 -25.26 10.68
N GLU A 289 0.92 -24.74 9.49
CA GLU A 289 1.99 -24.19 8.68
C GLU A 289 2.61 -22.98 9.39
N THR A 290 3.94 -22.92 9.36
CA THR A 290 4.72 -21.80 9.89
C THR A 290 5.37 -21.05 8.73
N SER A 291 5.74 -19.79 8.92
CA SER A 291 6.51 -19.05 7.90
C SER A 291 7.77 -19.78 7.46
N SER A 292 8.39 -20.54 8.37
CA SER A 292 9.57 -21.33 8.05
C SER A 292 9.27 -22.56 7.18
N THR A 293 8.19 -23.30 7.45
CA THR A 293 7.79 -24.44 6.60
C THR A 293 7.28 -23.97 5.24
N PHE A 294 6.60 -22.82 5.18
CA PHE A 294 6.22 -22.17 3.92
C PHE A 294 7.44 -21.73 3.09
N MET A 295 8.40 -21.03 3.70
CA MET A 295 9.64 -20.64 3.00
C MET A 295 10.43 -21.84 2.48
N LEU A 296 10.47 -22.94 3.24
CA LEU A 296 11.07 -24.20 2.79
C LEU A 296 10.29 -24.80 1.62
N ALA A 297 8.96 -24.79 1.65
CA ALA A 297 8.14 -25.27 0.54
C ALA A 297 8.41 -24.48 -0.75
N LEU A 298 8.55 -23.15 -0.66
CA LEU A 298 8.96 -22.32 -1.79
C LEU A 298 10.37 -22.68 -2.29
N GLU A 299 11.33 -22.90 -1.37
CA GLU A 299 12.70 -23.32 -1.73
C GLU A 299 12.70 -24.66 -2.47
N TYR A 300 11.95 -25.65 -1.99
CA TYR A 300 11.81 -26.94 -2.67
C TYR A 300 10.99 -26.87 -3.95
N ALA A 301 10.02 -25.97 -4.08
CA ALA A 301 9.31 -25.75 -5.33
C ALA A 301 10.21 -25.10 -6.40
N LEU A 302 11.18 -24.28 -5.98
CA LEU A 302 12.11 -23.59 -6.86
C LEU A 302 13.33 -24.44 -7.22
N ASP A 303 13.82 -25.25 -6.29
CA ASP A 303 14.98 -26.12 -6.43
C ASP A 303 14.68 -27.48 -5.76
N PRO A 304 13.87 -28.35 -6.41
CA PRO A 304 13.42 -29.60 -5.81
C PRO A 304 14.55 -30.56 -5.43
N ASN A 305 15.64 -30.55 -6.18
CA ASN A 305 16.78 -31.45 -6.00
C ASN A 305 17.91 -30.84 -5.13
N GLN A 306 17.78 -29.55 -4.76
CA GLN A 306 18.75 -28.76 -3.99
C GLN A 306 20.14 -28.67 -4.61
N ASP A 307 20.24 -28.66 -5.94
CA ASP A 307 21.52 -28.55 -6.66
C ASP A 307 21.93 -27.09 -6.96
N GLY A 308 21.08 -26.12 -6.61
CA GLY A 308 21.27 -24.70 -6.90
C GLY A 308 20.93 -24.32 -8.35
N SER A 309 20.26 -25.19 -9.09
CA SER A 309 19.63 -24.89 -10.37
C SER A 309 18.15 -24.57 -10.18
N PHE A 310 17.60 -23.73 -11.05
CA PHE A 310 16.16 -23.44 -11.11
C PHE A 310 15.56 -23.97 -12.42
N ASP A 311 16.33 -24.76 -13.19
CA ASP A 311 15.90 -25.27 -14.49
C ASP A 311 14.82 -26.35 -14.34
N ASP A 312 14.74 -27.00 -13.17
CA ASP A 312 13.73 -27.99 -12.77
C ASP A 312 12.73 -27.42 -11.74
N ARG A 313 12.60 -26.11 -11.60
CA ARG A 313 11.58 -25.49 -10.73
C ARG A 313 10.15 -25.82 -11.16
N ALA A 314 9.19 -25.64 -10.26
CA ALA A 314 7.78 -25.53 -10.60
C ALA A 314 7.52 -24.23 -11.38
N ASP A 315 6.77 -24.32 -12.47
CA ASP A 315 6.32 -23.19 -13.26
C ASP A 315 5.27 -22.38 -12.50
N ILE A 316 4.35 -23.05 -11.82
CA ILE A 316 3.23 -22.45 -11.08
C ILE A 316 3.24 -23.03 -9.67
N ILE A 317 2.98 -22.20 -8.66
CA ILE A 317 2.91 -22.60 -7.26
C ILE A 317 1.55 -22.15 -6.73
N VAL A 318 0.71 -23.10 -6.33
CA VAL A 318 -0.59 -22.86 -5.70
C VAL A 318 -0.41 -22.94 -4.20
N VAL A 319 -0.81 -21.88 -3.51
CA VAL A 319 -0.72 -21.81 -2.05
C VAL A 319 -2.12 -21.93 -1.48
N ASP A 320 -2.33 -22.94 -0.64
CA ASP A 320 -3.48 -23.02 0.26
C ASP A 320 -3.30 -21.96 1.37
N ALA A 321 -3.73 -20.73 1.11
CA ALA A 321 -3.51 -19.62 2.02
C ALA A 321 -4.74 -19.35 2.88
N LEU A 322 -4.53 -19.35 4.19
CA LEU A 322 -5.50 -18.85 5.15
C LEU A 322 -5.53 -17.32 5.13
N GLY A 323 -6.72 -16.74 5.28
CA GLY A 323 -6.95 -15.29 5.18
C GLY A 323 -6.79 -14.54 6.51
N GLY A 324 -6.25 -13.32 6.45
CA GLY A 324 -5.95 -12.45 7.58
C GLY A 324 -4.88 -11.41 7.23
N ASN A 325 -4.91 -10.21 7.83
CA ASN A 325 -3.73 -9.35 8.01
C ASN A 325 -2.89 -8.98 6.77
N ALA A 326 -3.47 -8.87 5.58
CA ALA A 326 -2.70 -8.56 4.39
C ALA A 326 -1.98 -7.20 4.44
N PHE A 327 -0.66 -7.25 4.49
CA PHE A 327 0.20 -6.09 4.51
C PHE A 327 1.36 -6.25 3.54
N TYR A 328 1.57 -5.23 2.71
CA TYR A 328 2.73 -5.10 1.86
C TYR A 328 2.98 -3.63 1.54
N ALA A 329 4.17 -3.14 1.87
CA ALA A 329 4.63 -1.82 1.45
C ALA A 329 5.99 -1.94 0.76
N GLU A 330 6.17 -1.17 -0.32
CA GLU A 330 7.46 -1.14 -1.02
C GLU A 330 8.54 -0.58 -0.08
N HIS A 331 9.64 -1.30 0.03
CA HIS A 331 10.78 -0.94 0.88
C HIS A 331 10.55 -1.00 2.39
N ASP A 332 9.51 -1.71 2.86
CA ASP A 332 9.40 -2.03 4.28
C ASP A 332 10.56 -2.95 4.70
N ASP A 333 11.38 -2.46 5.64
CA ASP A 333 12.38 -3.27 6.36
C ASP A 333 11.83 -3.88 7.66
N GLY A 334 10.56 -3.59 7.95
CA GLY A 334 9.75 -4.17 8.99
C GLY A 334 9.73 -5.69 8.88
N VAL A 335 9.83 -6.32 10.04
CA VAL A 335 10.34 -7.68 10.20
C VAL A 335 9.27 -8.73 10.33
N SER A 336 8.05 -8.40 9.89
CA SER A 336 6.91 -9.24 10.16
C SER A 336 6.87 -10.51 9.33
N GLY A 337 6.48 -11.64 9.94
CA GLY A 337 6.36 -12.93 9.24
C GLY A 337 5.59 -12.83 7.92
N ALA A 338 4.46 -12.11 7.92
CA ALA A 338 3.67 -11.80 6.72
C ALA A 338 4.45 -11.06 5.63
N VAL A 339 5.25 -10.05 5.99
CA VAL A 339 6.08 -9.27 5.06
C VAL A 339 7.16 -10.16 4.44
N ILE A 340 7.80 -11.00 5.26
CA ILE A 340 8.83 -11.94 4.81
C ILE A 340 8.25 -12.95 3.82
N GLU A 341 7.07 -13.51 4.10
CA GLU A 341 6.39 -14.44 3.19
C GLU A 341 6.01 -13.78 1.86
N ALA A 342 5.49 -12.54 1.90
CA ALA A 342 5.18 -11.80 0.68
C ALA A 342 6.43 -11.52 -0.16
N TYR A 343 7.57 -11.17 0.48
CA TYR A 343 8.84 -11.05 -0.22
C TYR A 343 9.36 -12.39 -0.77
N ALA A 344 9.14 -13.50 -0.07
CA ALA A 344 9.48 -14.83 -0.57
C ALA A 344 8.71 -15.15 -1.86
N ILE A 345 7.45 -14.73 -1.94
CA ILE A 345 6.63 -14.84 -3.15
C ILE A 345 7.17 -13.95 -4.28
N GLU A 346 7.54 -12.69 -3.99
CA GLU A 346 8.22 -11.81 -4.97
C GLU A 346 9.48 -12.47 -5.56
N MET A 347 10.25 -13.17 -4.72
CA MET A 347 11.46 -13.88 -5.15
C MET A 347 11.14 -15.09 -6.03
N ALA A 348 10.16 -15.92 -5.66
CA ALA A 348 9.71 -17.04 -6.48
C ALA A 348 9.26 -16.56 -7.86
N SER A 349 8.52 -15.45 -7.90
CA SER A 349 8.10 -14.80 -9.14
C SER A 349 9.27 -14.29 -9.97
N ALA A 350 10.26 -13.66 -9.34
CA ALA A 350 11.47 -13.17 -10.02
C ALA A 350 12.34 -14.31 -10.61
N LEU A 351 12.28 -15.51 -10.04
CA LEU A 351 12.94 -16.71 -10.56
C LEU A 351 12.15 -17.40 -11.68
N GLY A 352 10.98 -16.87 -12.02
CA GLY A 352 10.20 -17.28 -13.18
C GLY A 352 9.17 -18.35 -12.88
N SER A 353 8.67 -18.41 -11.65
CA SER A 353 7.45 -19.14 -11.27
C SER A 353 6.27 -18.16 -11.16
N LEU A 354 5.03 -18.64 -11.25
CA LEU A 354 3.83 -17.85 -10.92
C LEU A 354 3.27 -18.37 -9.60
N VAL A 355 3.22 -17.54 -8.56
CA VAL A 355 2.54 -17.91 -7.31
C VAL A 355 1.07 -17.50 -7.39
N VAL A 356 0.16 -18.46 -7.27
CA VAL A 356 -1.29 -18.26 -7.29
C VAL A 356 -1.81 -18.47 -5.88
N VAL A 357 -2.52 -17.47 -5.37
CA VAL A 357 -3.02 -17.43 -3.99
C VAL A 357 -4.49 -17.06 -4.04
N ASN A 358 -5.34 -17.69 -3.22
CA ASN A 358 -6.71 -17.22 -3.04
C ASN A 358 -6.72 -15.83 -2.38
N ALA A 359 -7.79 -15.06 -2.54
CA ALA A 359 -7.90 -13.75 -1.91
C ALA A 359 -8.08 -13.84 -0.38
N GLY A 360 -8.45 -15.01 0.13
CA GLY A 360 -8.76 -15.30 1.53
C GLY A 360 -10.23 -15.63 1.72
N ASN A 361 -10.57 -16.31 2.82
CA ASN A 361 -11.95 -16.64 3.21
C ASN A 361 -12.34 -15.94 4.54
N GLY A 362 -11.80 -14.74 4.75
CA GLY A 362 -11.87 -14.02 6.04
C GLY A 362 -13.29 -13.55 6.43
N GLY A 363 -14.22 -13.48 5.47
CA GLY A 363 -15.61 -13.10 5.70
C GLY A 363 -16.39 -14.12 6.55
N GLU A 364 -15.95 -15.39 6.61
CA GLU A 364 -16.63 -16.44 7.40
C GLU A 364 -16.41 -16.31 8.92
N TRP A 365 -15.32 -15.66 9.35
CA TRP A 365 -14.84 -15.72 10.74
C TRP A 365 -14.91 -14.36 11.46
N TYR A 366 -14.89 -13.26 10.72
CA TYR A 366 -14.65 -11.93 11.28
C TYR A 366 -15.60 -10.82 10.78
N ASP A 367 -16.68 -11.18 10.05
CA ASP A 367 -17.66 -10.26 9.44
C ASP A 367 -17.03 -8.98 8.85
N ASN A 368 -15.87 -9.15 8.23
CA ASN A 368 -15.19 -8.06 7.56
C ASN A 368 -14.84 -8.46 6.14
N SER A 369 -15.48 -7.74 5.22
CA SER A 369 -15.30 -7.91 3.80
C SER A 369 -13.90 -7.49 3.32
N PHE A 370 -13.12 -6.71 4.06
CA PHE A 370 -11.81 -6.23 3.58
C PHE A 370 -10.59 -7.09 4.00
N ASN A 371 -10.82 -8.33 4.48
CA ASN A 371 -9.77 -9.16 5.07
C ASN A 371 -9.08 -10.07 4.04
N MET A 372 -8.09 -9.54 3.32
CA MET A 372 -7.32 -10.31 2.36
C MET A 372 -6.27 -11.21 3.05
N THR A 373 -5.90 -12.33 2.42
CA THR A 373 -4.76 -13.15 2.88
C THR A 373 -3.43 -12.42 2.66
N TRP A 374 -2.55 -12.43 3.66
CA TRP A 374 -1.26 -11.76 3.60
C TRP A 374 -0.32 -12.30 2.52
N ARG A 375 -0.44 -13.57 2.13
CA ARG A 375 0.33 -14.11 1.00
C ARG A 375 -0.13 -13.55 -0.34
N GLY A 376 -1.41 -13.21 -0.43
CA GLY A 376 -2.01 -12.53 -1.58
C GLY A 376 -1.68 -11.04 -1.65
N ALA A 377 -1.03 -10.48 -0.62
CA ALA A 377 -0.58 -9.10 -0.58
C ALA A 377 0.59 -8.83 -1.54
N ALA A 378 1.38 -9.86 -1.85
CA ALA A 378 2.54 -9.75 -2.72
C ALA A 378 2.12 -9.27 -4.14
N PRO A 379 2.71 -8.19 -4.67
CA PRO A 379 2.38 -7.66 -5.99
C PRO A 379 2.45 -8.72 -7.10
N SER A 380 3.52 -9.52 -7.13
CA SER A 380 3.76 -10.54 -8.16
C SER A 380 2.86 -11.76 -8.05
N ALA A 381 2.28 -12.04 -6.87
CA ALA A 381 1.29 -13.11 -6.73
C ALA A 381 0.09 -12.83 -7.63
N LEU A 382 -0.55 -13.88 -8.15
CA LEU A 382 -1.87 -13.81 -8.76
C LEU A 382 -2.90 -14.15 -7.69
N THR A 383 -3.55 -13.12 -7.14
CA THR A 383 -4.49 -13.24 -6.03
C THR A 383 -5.93 -13.32 -6.54
N VAL A 384 -6.64 -14.39 -6.18
CA VAL A 384 -7.89 -14.78 -6.84
C VAL A 384 -9.07 -14.83 -5.87
N GLY A 385 -10.07 -13.98 -6.09
CA GLY A 385 -11.36 -14.03 -5.38
C GLY A 385 -12.32 -15.07 -5.96
N GLY A 386 -13.43 -15.33 -5.26
CA GLY A 386 -14.45 -16.28 -5.67
C GLY A 386 -15.61 -15.64 -6.42
N MET A 387 -16.12 -16.34 -7.43
CA MET A 387 -17.38 -16.00 -8.09
C MET A 387 -18.20 -17.25 -8.40
N VAL A 388 -19.44 -17.02 -8.81
CA VAL A 388 -20.40 -18.01 -9.28
C VAL A 388 -21.13 -17.43 -10.49
N ALA A 389 -21.69 -18.28 -11.35
CA ALA A 389 -22.64 -17.85 -12.37
C ALA A 389 -24.00 -18.52 -12.16
N ASP A 390 -25.08 -17.80 -12.48
CA ASP A 390 -26.41 -18.38 -12.56
C ASP A 390 -26.61 -19.20 -13.85
N GLU A 391 -27.76 -19.88 -13.99
CA GLU A 391 -28.10 -20.68 -15.19
C GLU A 391 -28.15 -19.84 -16.47
N GLU A 392 -28.36 -18.52 -16.37
CA GLU A 392 -28.34 -17.57 -17.46
C GLU A 392 -26.92 -17.06 -17.82
N GLY A 393 -25.91 -17.41 -17.03
CA GLY A 393 -24.52 -17.04 -17.23
C GLY A 393 -24.15 -15.66 -16.67
N ASN A 394 -24.98 -15.04 -15.84
CA ASN A 394 -24.63 -13.82 -15.13
C ASN A 394 -23.66 -14.16 -14.00
N MET A 395 -22.48 -13.53 -14.01
CA MET A 395 -21.43 -13.77 -13.02
C MET A 395 -21.60 -12.84 -11.83
N MET A 396 -21.48 -13.38 -10.62
CA MET A 396 -21.53 -12.65 -9.36
C MET A 396 -20.44 -13.14 -8.42
N VAL A 397 -19.86 -12.25 -7.63
CA VAL A 397 -18.94 -12.65 -6.55
C VAL A 397 -19.64 -13.51 -5.50
N THR A 398 -18.86 -14.34 -4.81
CA THR A 398 -19.38 -15.12 -3.67
C THR A 398 -19.34 -14.28 -2.39
N GLU A 399 -20.21 -14.61 -1.42
CA GLU A 399 -20.21 -13.98 -0.09
C GLU A 399 -18.86 -14.10 0.63
N LYS A 400 -18.07 -15.12 0.27
CA LYS A 400 -16.75 -15.44 0.84
C LYS A 400 -15.60 -14.59 0.29
N THR A 401 -15.85 -13.78 -0.74
CA THR A 401 -14.79 -13.06 -1.44
C THR A 401 -14.42 -11.75 -0.75
N PRO A 402 -13.19 -11.61 -0.25
CA PRO A 402 -12.76 -10.37 0.37
C PRO A 402 -12.46 -9.30 -0.67
N TYR A 403 -12.78 -8.07 -0.30
CA TYR A 403 -12.36 -6.82 -0.92
C TYR A 403 -10.91 -6.52 -0.54
N GLY A 404 -10.16 -5.96 -1.47
CA GLY A 404 -9.02 -5.10 -1.16
C GLY A 404 -9.46 -3.68 -0.78
N PRO A 405 -8.52 -2.74 -0.63
CA PRO A 405 -7.10 -2.85 -0.97
C PRO A 405 -6.26 -3.52 0.12
N VAL A 406 -5.08 -3.98 -0.28
CA VAL A 406 -4.04 -4.47 0.63
C VAL A 406 -3.49 -3.30 1.45
N ARG A 407 -3.21 -3.55 2.74
CA ARG A 407 -2.59 -2.56 3.62
C ARG A 407 -1.16 -2.29 3.14
N GLY A 408 -0.77 -1.02 2.99
CA GLY A 408 0.56 -0.59 2.53
C GLY A 408 0.66 -0.50 0.99
N ALA A 409 -0.34 -1.02 0.28
CA ALA A 409 -0.33 -1.05 -1.18
C ALA A 409 -0.90 0.27 -1.75
N SER A 410 0.00 1.15 -2.17
CA SER A 410 -0.36 2.40 -2.87
C SER A 410 -0.12 2.34 -4.39
N THR A 411 0.59 1.32 -4.89
CA THR A 411 1.04 1.25 -6.29
C THR A 411 0.41 0.11 -7.10
N PHE A 412 -0.44 -0.70 -6.48
CA PHE A 412 -1.17 -1.80 -7.12
C PHE A 412 -2.53 -2.02 -6.43
N SER A 413 -3.40 -2.83 -7.04
CA SER A 413 -4.70 -3.23 -6.48
C SER A 413 -4.79 -4.75 -6.33
N LYS A 414 -5.63 -5.19 -5.39
CA LYS A 414 -5.98 -6.60 -5.15
C LYS A 414 -7.48 -6.71 -4.81
N PRO A 415 -8.13 -7.88 -5.02
CA PRO A 415 -7.59 -9.06 -5.71
C PRO A 415 -7.23 -8.74 -7.17
N ASP A 416 -6.42 -9.59 -7.80
CA ASP A 416 -6.05 -9.39 -9.19
C ASP A 416 -7.19 -9.79 -10.13
N MET A 417 -7.93 -10.84 -9.78
CA MET A 417 -8.99 -11.47 -10.57
C MET A 417 -9.98 -12.22 -9.66
N VAL A 418 -11.07 -12.70 -10.25
CA VAL A 418 -12.00 -13.66 -9.64
C VAL A 418 -12.13 -14.90 -10.54
N SER A 419 -12.45 -16.05 -9.95
CA SER A 419 -12.77 -17.28 -10.70
C SER A 419 -13.87 -18.07 -10.00
N TYR A 420 -14.51 -18.99 -10.74
CA TYR A 420 -15.52 -19.90 -10.22
C TYR A 420 -15.04 -20.63 -8.95
N ALA A 421 -15.82 -20.52 -7.88
CA ALA A 421 -15.46 -21.00 -6.53
C ALA A 421 -16.54 -21.86 -5.86
N GLU A 422 -17.76 -21.92 -6.42
CA GLU A 422 -18.91 -22.62 -5.84
C GLU A 422 -19.18 -23.95 -6.54
N ASP A 423 -19.58 -24.97 -5.77
CA ASP A 423 -19.94 -26.32 -6.26
C ASP A 423 -18.88 -26.93 -7.21
N ILE A 424 -17.60 -26.77 -6.86
CA ILE A 424 -16.48 -27.31 -7.62
C ILE A 424 -16.27 -28.78 -7.25
N GLU A 425 -16.27 -29.68 -8.23
CA GLU A 425 -16.02 -31.10 -8.05
C GLU A 425 -14.56 -31.36 -7.63
N VAL A 426 -14.35 -32.12 -6.55
CA VAL A 426 -13.04 -32.36 -5.94
C VAL A 426 -12.89 -33.80 -5.47
N ALA A 427 -11.66 -34.31 -5.46
CA ALA A 427 -11.36 -35.65 -4.93
C ALA A 427 -11.48 -35.71 -3.40
N VAL A 428 -12.00 -36.83 -2.87
CA VAL A 428 -12.05 -37.11 -1.44
C VAL A 428 -10.79 -37.85 -1.01
N VAL A 429 -10.06 -37.31 -0.03
CA VAL A 429 -8.83 -37.90 0.50
C VAL A 429 -9.10 -39.31 1.07
N GLY A 430 -8.34 -40.30 0.60
CA GLY A 430 -8.54 -41.71 0.97
C GLY A 430 -9.88 -42.31 0.52
N GLY A 431 -10.60 -41.65 -0.39
CA GLY A 431 -11.89 -42.10 -0.94
C GLY A 431 -11.77 -42.99 -2.18
N GLY A 432 -10.55 -43.21 -2.69
CA GLY A 432 -10.27 -44.05 -3.86
C GLY A 432 -10.71 -43.42 -5.19
N ASP A 433 -12.00 -43.48 -5.49
CA ASP A 433 -12.65 -42.83 -6.64
C ASP A 433 -13.80 -41.89 -6.24
N GLU A 434 -14.02 -41.70 -4.94
CA GLU A 434 -15.06 -40.82 -4.42
C GLU A 434 -14.75 -39.34 -4.71
N MET A 435 -15.74 -38.66 -5.30
CA MET A 435 -15.71 -37.22 -5.55
C MET A 435 -16.77 -36.53 -4.67
N ASP A 436 -16.48 -35.31 -4.26
CA ASP A 436 -17.38 -34.42 -3.51
C ASP A 436 -17.42 -33.03 -4.18
N THR A 437 -18.19 -32.09 -3.65
CA THR A 437 -18.20 -30.69 -4.10
C THR A 437 -17.74 -29.74 -3.01
N GLN A 438 -16.93 -28.76 -3.37
CA GLN A 438 -16.38 -27.75 -2.47
C GLN A 438 -16.74 -26.34 -2.95
N SER A 439 -17.11 -25.48 -2.00
CA SER A 439 -17.38 -24.06 -2.21
C SER A 439 -16.42 -23.20 -1.38
N ASP A 440 -15.36 -22.69 -2.00
CA ASP A 440 -14.36 -21.83 -1.36
C ASP A 440 -13.51 -21.06 -2.38
N THR A 441 -13.07 -19.84 -2.03
CA THR A 441 -12.11 -19.03 -2.81
C THR A 441 -10.82 -19.77 -3.19
N VAL A 442 -10.39 -20.77 -2.41
CA VAL A 442 -9.22 -21.58 -2.73
C VAL A 442 -9.43 -22.47 -3.97
N MET A 443 -10.68 -22.82 -4.29
CA MET A 443 -11.01 -23.49 -5.55
C MET A 443 -10.78 -22.57 -6.75
N ALA A 444 -11.08 -21.27 -6.61
CA ALA A 444 -10.82 -20.27 -7.64
C ALA A 444 -9.32 -20.13 -7.95
N ALA A 445 -8.47 -20.18 -6.92
CA ALA A 445 -7.00 -20.19 -7.08
C ALA A 445 -6.51 -21.42 -7.86
N ALA A 446 -7.00 -22.62 -7.54
CA ALA A 446 -6.66 -23.84 -8.28
C ALA A 446 -7.11 -23.78 -9.75
N ARG A 447 -8.32 -23.27 -10.00
CA ARG A 447 -8.83 -23.03 -11.37
C ARG A 447 -7.94 -22.06 -12.15
N MET A 448 -7.55 -20.94 -11.52
CA MET A 448 -6.69 -19.95 -12.17
C MET A 448 -5.27 -20.50 -12.43
N ALA A 449 -4.74 -21.34 -11.54
CA ALA A 449 -3.48 -22.04 -11.75
C ALA A 449 -3.55 -22.98 -12.96
N ALA A 450 -4.65 -23.72 -13.13
CA ALA A 450 -4.87 -24.53 -14.33
C ALA A 450 -4.95 -23.66 -15.59
N ALA A 451 -5.67 -22.52 -15.55
CA ALA A 451 -5.74 -21.58 -16.67
C ALA A 451 -4.34 -21.08 -17.08
N ALA A 452 -3.51 -20.70 -16.11
CA ALA A 452 -2.12 -20.32 -16.34
C ALA A 452 -1.29 -21.47 -16.94
N ALA A 453 -1.50 -22.71 -16.49
CA ALA A 453 -0.82 -23.89 -17.02
C ALA A 453 -1.20 -24.17 -18.49
N VAL A 454 -2.49 -24.06 -18.82
CA VAL A 454 -2.96 -24.18 -20.20
C VAL A 454 -2.31 -23.11 -21.08
N LEU A 455 -2.36 -21.84 -20.65
CA LEU A 455 -1.78 -20.73 -21.41
C LEU A 455 -0.26 -20.91 -21.61
N LYS A 456 0.47 -21.29 -20.56
CA LYS A 456 1.92 -21.55 -20.62
C LYS A 456 2.27 -22.70 -21.55
N SER A 457 1.51 -23.80 -21.53
CA SER A 457 1.75 -24.96 -22.41
C SER A 457 1.62 -24.60 -23.89
N LYS A 458 0.65 -23.75 -24.26
CA LYS A 458 0.45 -23.31 -25.65
C LYS A 458 1.37 -22.15 -26.04
N ARG A 459 1.87 -21.38 -25.08
CA ARG A 459 2.76 -20.22 -25.28
C ARG A 459 4.05 -20.33 -24.45
N PRO A 460 4.89 -21.36 -24.67
CA PRO A 460 6.00 -21.71 -23.78
C PRO A 460 7.10 -20.64 -23.68
N SER A 461 7.21 -19.75 -24.69
CA SER A 461 8.19 -18.66 -24.70
C SER A 461 7.85 -17.49 -23.77
N LEU A 462 6.60 -17.41 -23.28
CA LEU A 462 6.17 -16.34 -22.38
C LEU A 462 6.73 -16.56 -20.97
N SER A 463 7.17 -15.47 -20.34
CA SER A 463 7.48 -15.44 -18.92
C SER A 463 6.21 -15.49 -18.06
N MET A 464 6.35 -15.87 -16.79
CA MET A 464 5.20 -15.93 -15.90
C MET A 464 4.56 -14.58 -15.59
N THR A 465 5.33 -13.49 -15.61
CA THR A 465 4.78 -12.13 -15.56
C THR A 465 3.90 -11.83 -16.77
N GLU A 466 4.29 -12.28 -17.97
CA GLU A 466 3.47 -12.10 -19.18
C GLU A 466 2.22 -13.00 -19.16
N ILE A 467 2.31 -14.21 -18.60
CA ILE A 467 1.15 -15.09 -18.37
C ILE A 467 0.15 -14.43 -17.42
N LYS A 468 0.61 -13.91 -16.27
CA LYS A 468 -0.22 -13.14 -15.33
C LYS A 468 -0.88 -11.95 -16.02
N ALA A 469 -0.09 -11.15 -16.74
CA ALA A 469 -0.59 -9.96 -17.42
C ALA A 469 -1.62 -10.30 -18.50
N LEU A 470 -1.41 -11.34 -19.32
CA LEU A 470 -2.39 -11.76 -20.32
C LEU A 470 -3.72 -12.18 -19.71
N LEU A 471 -3.70 -13.01 -18.66
CA LEU A 471 -4.92 -13.42 -17.96
C LEU A 471 -5.73 -12.22 -17.47
N MET A 472 -5.05 -11.21 -16.92
CA MET A 472 -5.67 -9.98 -16.45
C MET A 472 -6.09 -9.05 -17.60
N ASN A 473 -5.29 -8.92 -18.66
CA ASN A 473 -5.57 -8.02 -19.77
C ASN A 473 -6.80 -8.42 -20.59
N THR A 474 -7.10 -9.72 -20.65
CA THR A 474 -8.22 -10.25 -21.44
C THR A 474 -9.41 -10.66 -20.58
N ALA A 475 -9.37 -10.41 -19.27
CA ALA A 475 -10.40 -10.82 -18.33
C ALA A 475 -11.77 -10.21 -18.66
N ASN A 476 -12.84 -10.97 -18.38
CA ASN A 476 -14.20 -10.49 -18.50
C ASN A 476 -14.61 -9.80 -17.19
N ASN A 477 -14.67 -8.47 -17.22
CA ASN A 477 -15.00 -7.65 -16.06
C ASN A 477 -16.50 -7.59 -15.71
N LYS A 478 -17.39 -8.25 -16.47
CA LYS A 478 -18.85 -8.23 -16.22
C LYS A 478 -19.25 -9.16 -15.06
N VAL A 479 -18.68 -8.91 -13.89
CA VAL A 479 -18.95 -9.62 -12.65
C VAL A 479 -19.66 -8.67 -11.70
N MET A 480 -20.80 -9.10 -11.16
CA MET A 480 -21.64 -8.31 -10.26
C MET A 480 -21.23 -8.50 -8.80
N ASP A 481 -21.50 -7.48 -7.98
CA ASP A 481 -21.48 -7.57 -6.51
C ASP A 481 -22.73 -8.29 -5.98
N LEU A 482 -22.77 -8.52 -4.66
CA LEU A 482 -23.90 -9.16 -3.97
C LEU A 482 -25.22 -8.36 -4.07
N ASN A 483 -25.17 -7.10 -4.50
CA ASN A 483 -26.32 -6.22 -4.68
C ASN A 483 -26.77 -6.10 -6.14
N ASN A 484 -26.28 -6.96 -7.04
CA ASN A 484 -26.52 -6.93 -8.48
C ASN A 484 -26.05 -5.63 -9.16
N LYS A 485 -25.01 -5.00 -8.65
CA LYS A 485 -24.31 -3.88 -9.30
C LYS A 485 -23.01 -4.38 -9.91
N GLN A 486 -22.48 -3.66 -10.89
CA GLN A 486 -21.15 -3.95 -11.42
C GLN A 486 -20.12 -3.94 -10.28
N GLY A 487 -19.36 -5.03 -10.14
CA GLY A 487 -18.35 -5.17 -9.10
C GLY A 487 -17.22 -4.16 -9.26
N GLU A 488 -16.74 -3.65 -8.13
CA GLU A 488 -15.61 -2.72 -8.06
C GLU A 488 -14.27 -3.41 -8.30
N LEU A 489 -13.27 -2.64 -8.71
CA LEU A 489 -11.92 -3.16 -8.95
C LEU A 489 -11.32 -3.79 -7.69
N THR A 490 -11.54 -3.19 -6.52
CA THR A 490 -11.10 -3.77 -5.23
C THR A 490 -11.87 -5.03 -4.83
N LEU A 491 -12.91 -5.42 -5.55
CA LEU A 491 -13.66 -6.65 -5.31
C LEU A 491 -13.37 -7.73 -6.36
N ILE A 492 -13.46 -7.36 -7.64
CA ILE A 492 -13.40 -8.33 -8.75
C ILE A 492 -12.04 -8.37 -9.44
N GLY A 493 -11.15 -7.43 -9.13
CA GLY A 493 -9.90 -7.25 -9.85
C GLY A 493 -10.17 -6.98 -11.34
N SER A 494 -9.53 -7.75 -12.21
CA SER A 494 -9.73 -7.69 -13.67
C SER A 494 -11.00 -8.40 -14.13
N GLY A 495 -11.65 -9.16 -13.24
CA GLY A 495 -12.80 -10.00 -13.55
C GLY A 495 -12.43 -11.46 -13.74
N ALA A 496 -13.30 -12.17 -14.46
CA ALA A 496 -13.21 -13.60 -14.74
C ALA A 496 -12.19 -13.92 -15.83
N GLU A 497 -11.53 -15.07 -15.77
CA GLU A 497 -10.61 -15.51 -16.83
C GLU A 497 -11.31 -15.74 -18.19
N ASN A 498 -10.63 -15.34 -19.26
CA ASN A 498 -11.06 -15.60 -20.63
C ASN A 498 -9.86 -16.12 -21.44
N LEU A 499 -9.75 -17.45 -21.50
CA LEU A 499 -8.62 -18.14 -22.12
C LEU A 499 -8.62 -18.03 -23.65
N GLU A 500 -9.79 -17.91 -24.28
CA GLU A 500 -9.89 -17.75 -25.73
C GLU A 500 -9.18 -16.46 -26.17
N ASP A 501 -9.53 -15.34 -25.55
CA ASP A 501 -8.91 -14.05 -25.82
C ASP A 501 -7.44 -14.02 -25.38
N ALA A 502 -7.09 -14.64 -24.24
CA ALA A 502 -5.71 -14.71 -23.78
C ALA A 502 -4.79 -15.45 -24.79
N LEU A 503 -5.28 -16.54 -25.39
CA LEU A 503 -4.56 -17.31 -26.39
C LEU A 503 -4.48 -16.58 -27.75
N ALA A 504 -5.57 -15.92 -28.15
CA ALA A 504 -5.65 -15.13 -29.37
C ALA A 504 -4.89 -13.81 -29.29
N SER A 505 -4.56 -13.35 -28.08
CA SER A 505 -3.87 -12.08 -27.90
C SER A 505 -2.48 -12.07 -28.56
N SER A 506 -2.24 -10.96 -29.24
CA SER A 506 -1.00 -10.65 -29.95
C SER A 506 -0.12 -9.66 -29.22
N ALA A 507 -0.54 -9.17 -28.05
CA ALA A 507 0.26 -8.31 -27.22
C ALA A 507 -0.08 -8.48 -25.73
N VAL A 508 0.74 -7.89 -24.88
CA VAL A 508 0.58 -7.95 -23.43
C VAL A 508 1.01 -6.60 -22.83
N VAL A 509 0.32 -6.17 -21.78
CA VAL A 509 0.41 -4.79 -21.24
C VAL A 509 0.51 -4.79 -19.73
N TRP A 510 1.42 -3.96 -19.20
CA TRP A 510 1.58 -3.73 -17.76
C TRP A 510 2.23 -2.36 -17.47
N GLU A 511 2.16 -1.91 -16.22
CA GLU A 511 2.84 -0.70 -15.77
C GLU A 511 4.34 -0.97 -15.51
N LYS A 512 5.21 -0.15 -16.08
CA LYS A 512 6.67 -0.31 -16.06
C LYS A 512 7.28 -0.23 -14.67
N GLY A 513 6.74 0.62 -13.80
CA GLY A 513 7.24 0.85 -12.45
C GLY A 513 6.97 -0.32 -11.52
N SER A 514 5.72 -0.71 -11.37
CA SER A 514 5.22 -1.75 -10.47
C SER A 514 5.26 -3.17 -11.08
N TYR A 515 5.43 -3.27 -12.40
CA TYR A 515 5.30 -4.52 -13.17
C TYR A 515 3.93 -5.19 -13.03
N GLN A 516 2.92 -4.44 -12.59
CA GLN A 516 1.56 -4.94 -12.45
C GLN A 516 0.74 -4.63 -13.70
N PRO A 517 -0.15 -5.54 -14.12
CA PRO A 517 -1.11 -5.29 -15.19
C PRO A 517 -2.31 -4.45 -14.69
N ASN A 518 -2.04 -3.45 -13.86
CA ASN A 518 -2.97 -2.42 -13.40
C ASN A 518 -2.25 -1.07 -13.23
N LEU A 519 -3.01 0.02 -13.25
CA LEU A 519 -2.56 1.39 -13.04
C LEU A 519 -3.16 1.93 -11.74
N SER A 520 -2.60 1.51 -10.61
CA SER A 520 -2.98 2.08 -9.32
C SER A 520 -2.19 3.37 -9.02
N PHE A 521 -2.93 4.46 -8.90
CA PHE A 521 -2.47 5.78 -8.43
C PHE A 521 -2.63 5.92 -6.90
N GLY A 522 -3.29 4.96 -6.25
CA GLY A 522 -3.43 4.91 -4.80
C GLY A 522 -4.22 6.07 -4.23
N PHE A 523 -3.89 6.44 -3.00
CA PHE A 523 -4.45 7.61 -2.33
C PHE A 523 -3.57 8.80 -2.65
N SER A 524 -4.21 9.85 -3.16
CA SER A 524 -3.54 11.10 -3.44
C SER A 524 -4.24 12.21 -2.67
N GLU A 525 -3.48 12.93 -1.85
CA GLU A 525 -4.01 14.06 -1.09
C GLU A 525 -3.35 15.35 -1.57
N GLY A 526 -4.16 16.34 -1.90
CA GLY A 526 -3.67 17.56 -2.53
C GLY A 526 -4.65 18.72 -2.49
N THR A 527 -4.21 19.83 -3.06
CA THR A 527 -4.97 21.06 -3.31
C THR A 527 -4.75 21.49 -4.76
N GLY A 528 -5.67 22.30 -5.30
CA GLY A 528 -5.59 22.77 -6.69
C GLY A 528 -5.59 21.65 -7.71
N THR A 529 -4.86 21.83 -8.82
CA THR A 529 -4.70 20.80 -9.86
C THR A 529 -3.33 20.13 -9.76
N GLN A 530 -3.28 18.80 -9.76
CA GLN A 530 -2.04 18.01 -9.73
C GLN A 530 -2.01 16.91 -10.79
N ARG A 531 -0.81 16.50 -11.20
CA ARG A 531 -0.59 15.53 -12.28
C ARG A 531 0.17 14.31 -11.76
N TYR A 532 -0.32 13.12 -12.08
CA TYR A 532 0.27 11.84 -11.72
C TYR A 532 0.49 10.99 -12.97
N THR A 533 1.75 10.66 -13.28
CA THR A 533 2.09 9.92 -14.50
C THR A 533 2.58 8.50 -14.20
N LYS A 534 2.05 7.51 -14.91
CA LYS A 534 2.53 6.12 -14.95
C LYS A 534 3.05 5.79 -16.35
N GLN A 535 3.96 4.82 -16.44
CA GLN A 535 4.58 4.43 -17.70
C GLN A 535 4.07 3.05 -18.11
N VAL A 536 3.29 2.97 -19.18
CA VAL A 536 2.71 1.71 -19.66
C VAL A 536 3.66 1.03 -20.63
N GLN A 537 3.94 -0.26 -20.43
CA GLN A 537 4.66 -1.09 -21.40
C GLN A 537 3.67 -1.92 -22.21
N LEU A 538 3.82 -1.89 -23.53
CA LEU A 538 3.08 -2.73 -24.47
C LEU A 538 4.08 -3.54 -25.28
N LYS A 539 4.04 -4.86 -25.14
CA LYS A 539 4.88 -5.78 -25.91
C LYS A 539 4.06 -6.49 -26.97
N ASN A 540 4.48 -6.36 -28.22
CA ASN A 540 3.92 -7.10 -29.34
C ASN A 540 4.53 -8.51 -29.39
N LEU A 541 3.67 -9.52 -29.32
CA LEU A 541 3.99 -10.95 -29.34
C LEU A 541 3.85 -11.56 -30.75
N SER A 542 3.42 -10.77 -31.74
CA SER A 542 3.29 -11.19 -33.14
C SER A 542 4.52 -10.87 -33.99
N GLU A 543 4.54 -11.43 -35.19
CA GLU A 543 5.63 -11.29 -36.17
C GLU A 543 5.45 -10.08 -37.11
N GLU A 544 4.45 -9.24 -36.87
CA GLU A 544 4.17 -8.03 -37.65
C GLU A 544 3.99 -6.82 -36.74
N THR A 545 4.12 -5.61 -37.30
CA THR A 545 3.81 -4.37 -36.57
C THR A 545 2.31 -4.28 -36.33
N VAL A 546 1.91 -3.88 -35.12
CA VAL A 546 0.51 -3.73 -34.74
C VAL A 546 0.30 -2.34 -34.18
N THR A 547 -0.75 -1.67 -34.62
CA THR A 547 -1.16 -0.37 -34.12
C THR A 547 -2.40 -0.54 -33.25
N TYR A 548 -2.33 -0.02 -32.03
CA TYR A 548 -3.42 -0.05 -31.07
C TYR A 548 -3.99 1.35 -30.90
N ASP A 549 -5.30 1.50 -31.01
CA ASP A 549 -6.02 2.66 -30.49
C ASP A 549 -6.06 2.58 -28.97
N VAL A 550 -5.82 3.70 -28.31
CA VAL A 550 -5.79 3.79 -26.85
C VAL A 550 -6.98 4.63 -26.39
N ALA A 551 -7.76 4.08 -25.46
CA ALA A 551 -8.88 4.79 -24.84
C ALA A 551 -8.86 4.59 -23.32
N LEU A 552 -9.39 5.57 -22.58
CA LEU A 552 -9.73 5.39 -21.17
C LEU A 552 -11.22 5.44 -20.96
N THR A 553 -11.70 4.55 -20.10
CA THR A 553 -13.09 4.52 -19.61
C THR A 553 -13.09 4.73 -18.12
N SER A 554 -14.22 5.21 -17.59
CA SER A 554 -14.49 5.29 -16.16
C SER A 554 -15.77 4.54 -15.81
N MET A 555 -15.88 4.11 -14.56
CA MET A 555 -17.09 3.52 -13.98
C MET A 555 -18.24 4.52 -13.77
N GLY A 556 -17.98 5.83 -13.90
CA GLY A 556 -19.01 6.87 -13.92
C GLY A 556 -19.47 7.30 -12.53
N LYS A 557 -18.52 7.62 -11.65
CA LYS A 557 -18.77 8.11 -10.27
C LYS A 557 -18.69 9.62 -10.19
N ASP A 558 -19.31 10.19 -9.15
CA ASP A 558 -19.35 11.65 -8.95
C ASP A 558 -17.95 12.29 -8.94
N GLY A 559 -16.96 11.62 -8.35
CA GLY A 559 -15.57 12.11 -8.31
C GLY A 559 -14.85 12.11 -9.67
N ASP A 560 -15.38 11.44 -10.70
CA ASP A 560 -14.74 11.39 -12.02
C ASP A 560 -14.65 12.77 -12.69
N MET A 561 -15.54 13.71 -12.32
CA MET A 561 -15.48 15.07 -12.84
C MET A 561 -14.23 15.85 -12.42
N ALA A 562 -13.55 15.38 -11.36
CA ALA A 562 -12.27 15.91 -10.92
C ALA A 562 -11.09 15.35 -11.74
N LEU A 563 -11.31 14.33 -12.58
CA LEU A 563 -10.25 13.64 -13.32
C LEU A 563 -10.23 14.06 -14.79
N THR A 564 -9.04 14.37 -15.29
CA THR A 564 -8.74 14.50 -16.72
C THR A 564 -7.58 13.58 -17.07
N TRP A 565 -7.56 13.03 -18.28
CA TRP A 565 -6.58 12.03 -18.70
C TRP A 565 -5.79 12.49 -19.92
N GLU A 566 -4.49 12.20 -19.90
CA GLU A 566 -3.59 12.44 -21.03
C GLU A 566 -2.87 11.15 -21.40
N HIS A 567 -2.99 10.78 -22.67
CA HIS A 567 -2.36 9.60 -23.24
C HIS A 567 -2.28 9.76 -24.76
N PRO A 568 -1.36 9.05 -25.44
CA PRO A 568 -1.36 9.01 -26.90
C PRO A 568 -2.65 8.38 -27.43
N ALA A 569 -3.20 8.89 -28.53
CA ALA A 569 -4.42 8.36 -29.13
C ALA A 569 -4.24 6.97 -29.77
N ASN A 570 -3.05 6.69 -30.31
CA ASN A 570 -2.67 5.39 -30.85
C ASN A 570 -1.19 5.10 -30.59
N ILE A 571 -0.83 3.82 -30.58
CA ILE A 571 0.53 3.33 -30.38
C ILE A 571 0.83 2.23 -31.40
N SER A 572 1.89 2.41 -32.20
CA SER A 572 2.39 1.39 -33.13
C SER A 572 3.58 0.63 -32.52
N VAL A 573 3.47 -0.70 -32.42
CA VAL A 573 4.50 -1.55 -31.82
C VAL A 573 5.03 -2.54 -32.87
N PRO A 574 6.31 -2.42 -33.27
CA PRO A 574 6.91 -3.36 -34.22
C PRO A 574 6.90 -4.81 -33.72
N ALA A 575 6.97 -5.75 -34.66
CA ALA A 575 7.04 -7.19 -34.39
C ALA A 575 8.06 -7.54 -33.29
N GLY A 576 7.63 -8.28 -32.27
CA GLY A 576 8.47 -8.72 -31.16
C GLY A 576 9.06 -7.61 -30.29
N GLN A 577 8.72 -6.33 -30.51
CA GLN A 577 9.24 -5.19 -29.75
C GLN A 577 8.33 -4.80 -28.59
N THR A 578 8.89 -4.01 -27.68
CA THR A 578 8.16 -3.36 -26.58
C THR A 578 8.26 -1.86 -26.76
N VAL A 579 7.12 -1.17 -26.67
CA VAL A 579 7.03 0.29 -26.59
C VAL A 579 6.60 0.68 -25.19
N VAL A 580 7.09 1.83 -24.72
CA VAL A 580 6.69 2.42 -23.45
C VAL A 580 6.09 3.80 -23.73
N PHE A 581 4.95 4.10 -23.13
CA PHE A 581 4.27 5.38 -23.28
C PHE A 581 3.70 5.87 -21.93
N PRO A 582 3.60 7.19 -21.72
CA PRO A 582 3.03 7.74 -20.50
C PRO A 582 1.50 7.72 -20.53
N VAL A 583 0.90 7.52 -19.35
CA VAL A 583 -0.51 7.81 -19.06
C VAL A 583 -0.54 8.70 -17.82
N THR A 584 -1.10 9.90 -17.96
CA THR A 584 -1.15 10.91 -16.89
C THR A 584 -2.60 11.12 -16.44
N MET A 585 -2.83 10.96 -15.14
CA MET A 585 -4.04 11.39 -14.46
C MET A 585 -3.83 12.80 -13.93
N VAL A 586 -4.70 13.72 -14.32
CA VAL A 586 -4.76 15.09 -13.80
C VAL A 586 -5.95 15.17 -12.84
N VAL A 587 -5.71 15.56 -11.60
CA VAL A 587 -6.73 15.67 -10.54
C VAL A 587 -6.91 17.13 -10.18
N ASP A 588 -8.14 17.62 -10.31
CA ASP A 588 -8.57 18.91 -9.77
C ASP A 588 -9.23 18.71 -8.41
N TYR A 589 -8.47 18.91 -7.34
CA TYR A 589 -8.90 18.70 -5.96
C TYR A 589 -10.06 19.63 -5.54
N THR A 590 -10.26 20.75 -6.23
CA THR A 590 -11.35 21.70 -5.94
C THR A 590 -12.72 21.16 -6.35
N LYS A 591 -12.75 20.15 -7.23
CA LYS A 591 -13.98 19.48 -7.69
C LYS A 591 -14.35 18.26 -6.86
N LEU A 592 -13.54 17.88 -5.88
CA LEU A 592 -13.82 16.74 -5.00
C LEU A 592 -14.81 17.13 -3.91
N ALA A 593 -15.73 16.20 -3.59
CA ALA A 593 -16.59 16.35 -2.44
C ALA A 593 -15.83 16.12 -1.12
N ASN A 594 -16.45 16.54 0.00
CA ASN A 594 -15.94 16.24 1.34
C ASN A 594 -15.69 14.74 1.52
N TRP A 595 -14.61 14.41 2.23
CA TRP A 595 -14.30 13.02 2.55
C TRP A 595 -15.43 12.38 3.35
N PRO A 596 -16.04 11.27 2.87
CA PRO A 596 -17.24 10.70 3.46
C PRO A 596 -16.96 9.78 4.65
N MET A 597 -15.69 9.53 5.02
CA MET A 597 -15.30 8.57 6.05
C MET A 597 -14.49 9.25 7.17
N LYS A 598 -15.20 9.88 8.12
CA LYS A 598 -14.60 10.66 9.21
C LYS A 598 -14.68 9.93 10.56
N MET A 599 -15.79 9.21 10.78
CA MET A 599 -16.03 8.39 11.98
C MET A 599 -15.99 6.91 11.65
N GLY A 600 -15.77 6.08 12.66
CA GLY A 600 -15.83 4.63 12.53
C GLY A 600 -17.09 4.12 11.84
N SER A 601 -18.26 4.65 12.21
CA SER A 601 -19.54 4.31 11.59
C SER A 601 -19.64 4.64 10.10
N ASP A 602 -18.78 5.52 9.59
CA ASP A 602 -18.80 5.95 8.19
C ASP A 602 -18.00 5.00 7.27
N LEU A 603 -17.15 4.12 7.83
CA LEU A 603 -16.33 3.16 7.07
C LEU A 603 -17.17 1.96 6.59
N THR A 604 -18.22 2.26 5.82
CA THR A 604 -19.07 1.27 5.15
C THR A 604 -18.58 0.99 3.74
N ILE A 605 -18.88 -0.20 3.20
CA ILE A 605 -18.60 -0.53 1.78
C ILE A 605 -19.18 0.54 0.86
N GLU A 606 -20.39 1.04 1.13
CA GLU A 606 -21.02 2.09 0.31
C GLU A 606 -20.17 3.37 0.24
N ASN A 607 -19.65 3.85 1.37
CA ASN A 607 -18.80 5.04 1.39
C ASN A 607 -17.41 4.79 0.80
N TRP A 608 -16.86 3.58 0.99
CA TRP A 608 -15.64 3.13 0.31
C TRP A 608 -15.79 3.14 -1.21
N GLN A 609 -16.93 2.68 -1.73
CA GLN A 609 -17.23 2.67 -3.16
C GLN A 609 -17.33 4.08 -3.73
N LYS A 610 -17.84 5.06 -2.98
CA LYS A 610 -17.97 6.46 -3.45
C LYS A 610 -16.64 7.12 -3.77
N ILE A 611 -15.59 6.81 -3.00
CA ILE A 611 -14.25 7.41 -3.17
C ILE A 611 -13.34 6.61 -4.11
N GLU A 612 -13.74 5.40 -4.49
CA GLU A 612 -12.98 4.54 -5.38
C GLU A 612 -13.22 4.94 -6.83
N LEU A 613 -12.38 5.83 -7.37
CA LEU A 613 -12.46 6.18 -8.80
C LEU A 613 -11.68 5.13 -9.60
N SER A 614 -12.35 4.48 -10.55
CA SER A 614 -11.79 3.36 -11.29
C SER A 614 -12.33 3.25 -12.70
N GLY A 615 -11.60 2.52 -13.55
CA GLY A 615 -11.97 2.29 -14.95
C GLY A 615 -10.90 1.50 -15.69
N GLN A 616 -10.86 1.59 -17.02
CA GLN A 616 -9.93 0.81 -17.84
C GLN A 616 -9.19 1.66 -18.87
N LEU A 617 -7.89 1.44 -19.00
CA LEU A 617 -7.12 1.74 -20.22
C LEU A 617 -7.35 0.59 -21.20
N GLN A 618 -7.95 0.86 -22.35
CA GLN A 618 -8.26 -0.11 -23.38
C GLN A 618 -7.34 0.10 -24.59
N LEU A 619 -6.73 -0.99 -25.05
CA LEU A 619 -5.94 -1.04 -26.28
C LEU A 619 -6.65 -1.93 -27.29
N MET A 620 -7.07 -1.33 -28.40
CA MET A 620 -7.92 -1.96 -29.41
C MET A 620 -7.18 -2.03 -30.74
N ALA A 621 -7.28 -3.17 -31.42
CA ALA A 621 -6.76 -3.36 -32.77
C ALA A 621 -7.74 -4.20 -33.58
N GLU A 622 -7.79 -3.98 -34.90
CA GLU A 622 -8.70 -4.68 -35.80
C GLU A 622 -8.48 -6.20 -35.77
N GLU A 623 -9.57 -6.96 -35.67
CA GLU A 623 -9.58 -8.43 -35.58
C GLU A 623 -8.75 -9.02 -34.41
N ARG A 624 -8.50 -8.25 -33.35
CA ARG A 624 -7.77 -8.72 -32.16
C ARG A 624 -8.57 -8.50 -30.88
N PRO A 625 -8.37 -9.33 -29.84
CA PRO A 625 -8.95 -9.07 -28.53
C PRO A 625 -8.50 -7.71 -27.97
N THR A 626 -9.43 -7.00 -27.34
CA THR A 626 -9.12 -5.76 -26.60
C THR A 626 -8.31 -6.11 -25.36
N LEU A 627 -7.19 -5.41 -25.15
CA LEU A 627 -6.41 -5.51 -23.92
C LEU A 627 -6.83 -4.41 -22.97
N SER A 628 -7.23 -4.78 -21.76
CA SER A 628 -7.67 -3.86 -20.72
C SER A 628 -6.68 -3.82 -19.57
N VAL A 629 -6.34 -2.62 -19.10
CA VAL A 629 -5.54 -2.40 -17.89
C VAL A 629 -6.35 -1.53 -16.95
N ASN A 630 -6.77 -2.08 -15.82
CA ASN A 630 -7.61 -1.33 -14.89
C ASN A 630 -6.81 -0.21 -14.22
N TRP A 631 -7.44 0.93 -13.98
CA TRP A 631 -6.86 2.03 -13.19
C TRP A 631 -7.65 2.27 -11.91
N LEU A 632 -6.97 2.73 -10.86
CA LEU A 632 -7.52 3.01 -9.53
C LEU A 632 -6.95 4.31 -8.98
N ALA A 633 -7.80 5.20 -8.50
CA ALA A 633 -7.42 6.39 -7.75
C ALA A 633 -8.40 6.67 -6.61
N LYS A 634 -7.88 7.15 -5.48
CA LYS A 634 -8.66 7.54 -4.29
C LYS A 634 -8.23 8.94 -3.84
N PRO A 635 -8.52 9.98 -4.64
CA PRO A 635 -8.07 11.33 -4.33
C PRO A 635 -8.87 11.94 -3.16
N ARG A 636 -8.21 12.72 -2.31
CA ARG A 636 -8.82 13.45 -1.19
C ARG A 636 -8.31 14.90 -1.15
N ALA A 637 -9.20 15.86 -0.92
CA ALA A 637 -8.80 17.24 -0.68
C ALA A 637 -8.06 17.37 0.67
N LYS A 638 -6.92 18.06 0.65
CA LYS A 638 -6.11 18.36 1.84
C LYS A 638 -6.69 19.55 2.61
N THR A 639 -6.59 19.52 3.93
CA THR A 639 -6.93 20.66 4.78
C THR A 639 -5.85 21.73 4.70
N SER A 640 -6.29 22.98 4.58
CA SER A 640 -5.45 24.18 4.66
C SER A 640 -6.01 25.15 5.68
N ILE A 641 -5.13 25.85 6.40
CA ILE A 641 -5.50 26.93 7.31
C ILE A 641 -4.57 28.14 7.13
N THR A 642 -5.13 29.33 7.36
CA THR A 642 -4.36 30.57 7.55
C THR A 642 -4.38 30.92 9.03
N ARG A 643 -3.21 31.01 9.65
CA ARG A 643 -3.05 31.51 11.02
C ARG A 643 -2.99 33.04 11.00
N HIS A 644 -3.78 33.70 11.83
CA HIS A 644 -3.80 35.17 11.94
C HIS A 644 -2.82 35.63 13.01
N PHE A 645 -1.56 35.82 12.64
CA PHE A 645 -0.49 36.11 13.59
C PHE A 645 -0.67 37.42 14.37
N ASP A 646 -1.43 38.38 13.81
CA ASP A 646 -1.80 39.66 14.40
C ASP A 646 -2.91 39.59 15.47
N THR A 647 -3.57 38.43 15.60
CA THR A 647 -4.68 38.22 16.56
C THR A 647 -4.24 37.58 17.87
N TYR A 648 -2.93 37.44 18.10
CA TYR A 648 -2.41 36.89 19.34
C TYR A 648 -2.82 37.77 20.55
N GLU A 649 -3.46 37.15 21.54
CA GLU A 649 -3.84 37.82 22.78
C GLU A 649 -3.50 36.98 24.02
N GLU A 650 -3.17 37.65 25.13
CA GLU A 650 -3.07 37.04 26.45
C GLU A 650 -4.37 37.28 27.23
N ILE A 651 -4.93 36.21 27.78
CA ILE A 651 -6.21 36.20 28.48
C ILE A 651 -5.98 35.82 29.94
N TYR A 652 -6.55 36.59 30.87
CA TYR A 652 -6.44 36.35 32.31
C TYR A 652 -7.79 36.52 33.01
N GLY A 653 -8.08 35.65 33.99
CA GLY A 653 -9.24 35.79 34.88
C GLY A 653 -10.61 35.66 34.18
N THR A 654 -10.67 35.05 33.01
CA THR A 654 -11.90 34.76 32.27
C THR A 654 -12.50 33.42 32.66
N GLU A 655 -13.77 33.18 32.26
CA GLU A 655 -14.43 31.88 32.44
C GLU A 655 -13.61 30.73 31.83
N PHE A 656 -12.96 30.95 30.67
CA PHE A 656 -12.06 29.97 30.07
C PHE A 656 -10.86 29.64 30.96
N THR A 657 -10.10 30.64 31.44
CA THR A 657 -8.95 30.38 32.33
C THR A 657 -9.37 29.66 33.61
N GLN A 658 -10.55 29.99 34.14
CA GLN A 658 -11.12 29.35 35.33
C GLN A 658 -11.52 27.89 35.10
N LYS A 659 -11.77 27.44 33.86
CA LYS A 659 -11.96 26.01 33.55
C LYS A 659 -10.70 25.17 33.85
N PHE A 660 -9.51 25.77 33.81
CA PHE A 660 -8.25 25.11 34.19
C PHE A 660 -7.88 25.38 35.66
N SER A 661 -7.83 26.66 36.07
CA SER A 661 -7.56 27.08 37.45
C SER A 661 -7.83 28.56 37.70
N GLU A 662 -8.05 28.95 38.95
CA GLU A 662 -8.24 30.35 39.35
C GLU A 662 -7.02 31.24 39.07
N THR A 663 -5.81 30.66 39.07
CA THR A 663 -4.55 31.38 38.83
C THR A 663 -4.01 31.21 37.42
N ALA A 664 -4.78 30.58 36.53
CA ALA A 664 -4.35 30.30 35.17
C ALA A 664 -4.29 31.58 34.31
N GLY A 665 -3.30 31.63 33.41
CA GLY A 665 -3.30 32.51 32.25
C GLY A 665 -3.59 31.72 30.99
N ALA A 666 -3.90 32.40 29.90
CA ALA A 666 -4.10 31.78 28.60
C ALA A 666 -3.54 32.60 27.44
N TYR A 667 -3.18 31.89 26.36
CA TYR A 667 -2.93 32.46 25.04
C TYR A 667 -4.09 32.15 24.12
N ALA A 668 -4.47 33.08 23.25
CA ALA A 668 -5.42 32.83 22.19
C ALA A 668 -4.94 33.44 20.86
N GLN A 669 -5.30 32.77 19.75
CA GLN A 669 -4.96 33.21 18.41
C GLN A 669 -5.94 32.63 17.40
N GLN A 670 -6.27 33.41 16.37
CA GLN A 670 -7.27 33.05 15.36
C GLN A 670 -6.66 32.33 14.16
N PHE A 671 -7.47 31.49 13.51
CA PHE A 671 -7.15 30.88 12.21
C PHE A 671 -8.39 30.73 11.34
N THR A 672 -8.23 30.77 10.03
CA THR A 672 -9.27 30.52 9.03
C THR A 672 -9.09 29.15 8.40
N ASN A 673 -10.20 28.44 8.15
CA ASN A 673 -10.21 27.25 7.32
C ASN A 673 -10.18 27.64 5.83
N ASP A 674 -9.03 27.49 5.17
CA ASP A 674 -8.88 27.77 3.74
C ASP A 674 -9.10 26.54 2.87
N SER A 675 -9.50 25.42 3.48
CA SER A 675 -9.89 24.23 2.73
C SER A 675 -11.14 24.55 1.92
N GLU A 676 -11.24 23.99 0.71
CA GLU A 676 -12.43 24.06 -0.14
C GLU A 676 -13.67 23.41 0.51
N THR A 677 -13.41 22.59 1.53
CA THR A 677 -14.39 21.74 2.22
C THR A 677 -14.55 22.09 3.68
N GLU A 678 -15.76 21.85 4.21
CA GLU A 678 -16.00 21.89 5.65
C GLU A 678 -15.11 20.89 6.40
N THR A 679 -14.44 21.37 7.45
CA THR A 679 -13.40 20.64 8.20
C THR A 679 -13.64 20.72 9.71
N THR A 680 -13.49 19.61 10.40
CA THR A 680 -13.60 19.48 11.86
C THR A 680 -12.21 19.45 12.46
N PHE A 681 -11.89 20.49 13.22
CA PHE A 681 -10.64 20.62 13.95
C PHE A 681 -10.82 20.12 15.38
N ALA A 682 -9.91 19.27 15.83
CA ALA A 682 -9.84 18.76 17.19
C ALA A 682 -8.51 19.14 17.83
N VAL A 683 -8.52 19.49 19.12
CA VAL A 683 -7.32 19.85 19.88
C VAL A 683 -7.25 19.18 21.24
N PHE A 684 -6.08 18.64 21.58
CA PHE A 684 -5.82 17.93 22.83
C PHE A 684 -4.40 18.22 23.34
N PRO A 685 -4.16 18.21 24.67
CA PRO A 685 -2.81 18.29 25.23
C PRO A 685 -2.05 17.01 24.90
N ALA A 686 -0.80 17.15 24.47
CA ALA A 686 0.04 16.02 24.11
C ALA A 686 0.53 15.30 25.37
N MET A 687 0.35 13.98 25.39
CA MET A 687 0.93 13.10 26.41
C MET A 687 2.38 12.75 26.07
N LYS A 688 2.68 12.64 24.77
CA LYS A 688 4.02 12.37 24.24
C LYS A 688 4.10 12.82 22.78
N HIS A 689 5.15 13.57 22.45
CA HIS A 689 5.50 13.87 21.06
C HIS A 689 6.83 13.22 20.68
N GLN A 690 6.83 12.49 19.57
CA GLN A 690 8.00 11.89 18.98
C GLN A 690 8.28 12.52 17.61
N PRO A 691 9.27 13.41 17.50
CA PRO A 691 9.49 14.19 16.27
C PRO A 691 10.10 13.35 15.13
N ASN A 692 10.76 12.23 15.46
CA ASN A 692 11.44 11.37 14.49
C ASN A 692 11.15 9.90 14.78
N ILE A 693 11.08 9.10 13.72
CA ILE A 693 11.04 7.63 13.85
C ILE A 693 12.33 7.18 14.54
N ASN A 694 12.23 6.22 15.45
CA ASN A 694 13.36 5.72 16.22
C ASN A 694 14.45 5.12 15.31
N VAL A 695 15.70 5.27 15.74
CA VAL A 695 16.86 4.73 15.01
C VAL A 695 16.75 3.21 14.91
N GLY A 696 16.86 2.68 13.70
CA GLY A 696 16.63 1.26 13.36
C GLY A 696 15.23 0.94 12.86
N LYS A 697 14.31 1.93 12.82
CA LYS A 697 12.94 1.78 12.28
C LYS A 697 12.65 2.74 11.12
N GLU A 698 13.64 3.51 10.64
CA GLU A 698 13.44 4.59 9.66
C GLU A 698 12.92 4.13 8.30
N HIS A 699 13.01 2.83 7.99
CA HIS A 699 12.45 2.26 6.76
C HIS A 699 11.28 1.28 7.03
N THR A 700 10.83 1.19 8.28
CA THR A 700 9.69 0.34 8.65
C THR A 700 8.41 1.05 8.26
N LYS A 701 7.46 0.32 7.68
CA LYS A 701 6.18 0.83 7.19
C LYS A 701 5.01 0.34 8.04
N GLY A 702 3.94 1.13 8.09
CA GLY A 702 2.75 0.85 8.89
C GLY A 702 2.49 1.89 9.98
N ASN A 703 1.65 1.50 10.94
CA ASN A 703 1.16 2.42 11.96
C ASN A 703 2.24 2.64 13.03
N MET A 704 2.96 3.75 12.95
CA MET A 704 3.92 4.17 13.99
C MET A 704 3.43 5.46 14.62
N LEU A 705 3.33 5.48 15.95
CA LEU A 705 2.81 6.65 16.67
C LEU A 705 3.82 7.80 16.62
N ASN A 706 3.36 8.95 16.14
CA ASN A 706 4.10 10.20 16.14
C ASN A 706 3.78 11.02 17.38
N THR A 707 2.50 11.23 17.65
CA THR A 707 2.04 12.02 18.80
C THR A 707 0.83 11.33 19.41
N VAL A 708 0.81 11.22 20.73
CA VAL A 708 -0.37 10.80 21.50
C VAL A 708 -0.78 11.92 22.44
N ALA A 709 -2.08 12.08 22.62
CA ALA A 709 -2.71 13.21 23.29
C ALA A 709 -4.02 12.77 23.97
N GLY A 710 -4.53 13.58 24.89
CA GLY A 710 -5.84 13.30 25.48
C GLY A 710 -6.04 13.89 26.86
N GLY A 711 -7.17 13.56 27.49
CA GLY A 711 -7.58 14.13 28.77
C GLY A 711 -9.06 13.94 29.04
N ILE A 712 -9.52 14.47 30.18
CA ILE A 712 -10.92 14.37 30.60
C ILE A 712 -11.66 15.67 30.28
N TYR A 713 -12.82 15.56 29.61
CA TYR A 713 -13.62 16.71 29.15
C TYR A 713 -15.09 16.58 29.56
N ASP A 714 -15.84 17.68 29.50
CA ASP A 714 -17.29 17.67 29.68
C ASP A 714 -17.99 16.87 28.57
N GLU A 715 -18.97 16.05 28.94
CA GLU A 715 -19.79 15.28 28.01
C GLU A 715 -21.17 15.01 28.58
N ALA A 716 -22.20 15.58 27.95
CA ALA A 716 -23.58 15.51 28.44
C ALA A 716 -24.22 14.13 28.25
N MET A 717 -23.68 13.31 27.34
CA MET A 717 -24.17 11.94 27.10
C MET A 717 -23.79 10.96 28.22
N CYS A 718 -22.76 11.26 29.00
CA CYS A 718 -22.25 10.38 30.05
C CYS A 718 -22.92 10.67 31.39
N SER A 719 -23.16 9.64 32.22
CA SER A 719 -23.87 9.84 33.49
C SER A 719 -23.05 10.64 34.51
N SER A 720 -21.72 10.55 34.41
CA SER A 720 -20.76 11.38 35.13
C SER A 720 -20.69 12.83 34.66
N GLY A 721 -21.26 13.15 33.48
CA GLY A 721 -21.07 14.44 32.81
C GLY A 721 -19.65 14.63 32.25
N LYS A 722 -18.85 13.56 32.19
CA LYS A 722 -17.44 13.58 31.81
C LYS A 722 -17.11 12.45 30.83
N LYS A 723 -16.18 12.71 29.92
CA LYS A 723 -15.58 11.70 29.04
C LYS A 723 -14.07 11.70 29.14
N MET A 724 -13.46 10.54 28.96
CA MET A 724 -12.04 10.39 28.71
C MET A 724 -11.80 10.35 27.20
N VAL A 725 -10.81 11.11 26.73
CA VAL A 725 -10.39 11.14 25.32
C VAL A 725 -8.95 10.67 25.21
N VAL A 726 -8.71 9.79 24.25
CA VAL A 726 -7.37 9.37 23.81
C VAL A 726 -7.29 9.63 22.32
N ALA A 727 -6.31 10.44 21.91
CA ALA A 727 -6.12 10.92 20.57
C ALA A 727 -4.70 10.64 20.11
N GLY A 728 -4.50 10.51 18.82
CA GLY A 728 -3.15 10.35 18.31
C GLY A 728 -3.02 10.52 16.81
N ARG A 729 -1.75 10.57 16.42
CA ARG A 729 -1.30 10.73 15.06
C ARG A 729 -0.20 9.73 14.73
N PHE A 730 -0.26 9.15 13.55
CA PHE A 730 0.80 8.30 12.99
C PHE A 730 1.81 9.09 12.14
N PHE A 731 3.04 8.59 12.03
CA PHE A 731 4.09 9.17 11.18
C PHE A 731 3.75 9.15 9.69
N GLU A 732 3.16 8.04 9.24
CA GLU A 732 2.67 7.83 7.88
C GLU A 732 1.15 7.63 7.96
N PRO A 733 0.39 7.92 6.89
CA PRO A 733 -1.03 7.57 6.84
C PRO A 733 -1.23 6.14 7.29
N ASN A 734 -2.28 5.89 8.08
CA ASN A 734 -2.67 4.53 8.38
C ASN A 734 -2.85 3.83 7.03
N ASP A 735 -2.22 2.68 6.91
CA ASP A 735 -2.24 1.99 5.64
C ASP A 735 -3.67 1.46 5.42
N VAL A 736 -4.15 1.62 4.19
CA VAL A 736 -5.55 1.90 3.77
C VAL A 736 -6.68 1.12 4.44
N GLY A 737 -6.41 -0.04 5.00
CA GLY A 737 -7.44 -0.86 5.55
C GLY A 737 -7.20 -1.13 7.02
N MET A 738 -7.96 -0.45 7.89
CA MET A 738 -8.34 -1.07 9.16
C MET A 738 -8.78 -2.53 8.92
N ALA A 739 -9.45 -2.77 7.79
CA ALA A 739 -9.63 -3.99 6.98
C ALA A 739 -8.90 -5.29 7.36
N ASN A 740 -7.64 -5.24 7.77
CA ASN A 740 -6.84 -6.45 7.91
C ASN A 740 -6.56 -6.81 9.36
N HIS A 741 -6.97 -5.99 10.33
CA HIS A 741 -6.52 -6.11 11.72
C HIS A 741 -7.37 -7.01 12.63
N PHE A 742 -8.13 -7.93 12.04
CA PHE A 742 -9.27 -8.58 12.70
C PHE A 742 -9.01 -10.03 13.04
N ASP A 743 -7.90 -10.28 13.70
CA ASP A 743 -7.89 -11.42 14.59
C ASP A 743 -8.01 -10.85 16.00
N LYS A 744 -8.98 -11.31 16.78
CA LYS A 744 -8.96 -11.01 18.21
C LYS A 744 -7.73 -11.63 18.90
N ALA A 745 -6.95 -12.45 18.19
CA ALA A 745 -5.62 -12.92 18.58
C ALA A 745 -4.44 -12.11 17.99
N GLY A 746 -4.70 -11.06 17.19
CA GLY A 746 -3.72 -10.10 16.67
C GLY A 746 -3.64 -8.81 17.50
N ALA A 747 -2.65 -7.95 17.22
CA ALA A 747 -2.61 -6.61 17.84
C ALA A 747 -3.81 -5.76 17.36
N ALA A 748 -4.27 -4.82 18.19
CA ALA A 748 -5.24 -3.80 17.80
C ALA A 748 -4.55 -2.60 17.10
N LEU A 749 -5.33 -1.78 16.37
CA LEU A 749 -4.79 -0.76 15.43
C LEU A 749 -3.86 0.17 16.18
N VAL A 750 -4.37 0.54 17.34
CA VAL A 750 -3.65 1.16 18.43
C VAL A 750 -4.31 0.65 19.70
N TYR A 751 -3.49 0.35 20.69
CA TYR A 751 -3.93 0.00 22.03
C TYR A 751 -3.10 0.76 23.06
N TRP A 752 -3.61 0.81 24.28
CA TRP A 752 -2.92 1.40 25.40
C TRP A 752 -3.34 0.77 26.71
N SER A 753 -2.41 0.80 27.66
CA SER A 753 -2.65 0.39 29.03
C SER A 753 -2.19 1.50 29.96
N THR A 754 -3.02 1.74 30.97
CA THR A 754 -2.82 2.79 31.95
C THR A 754 -2.69 2.15 33.33
N TYR A 755 -1.65 2.52 34.06
CA TYR A 755 -1.29 1.96 35.36
C TYR A 755 -1.31 3.04 36.45
N GLN A 756 -1.57 2.62 37.68
CA GLN A 756 -1.47 3.53 38.83
C GLN A 756 -0.03 3.99 39.05
N GLU A 757 0.13 5.23 39.53
CA GLU A 757 1.45 5.85 39.77
C GLU A 757 2.34 4.98 40.68
N GLN A 758 1.77 4.45 41.76
CA GLN A 758 2.52 3.65 42.72
C GLN A 758 3.06 2.35 42.10
N PHE A 759 2.28 1.70 41.23
CA PHE A 759 2.73 0.49 40.53
C PHE A 759 3.91 0.79 39.60
N VAL A 760 3.88 1.93 38.91
CA VAL A 760 4.97 2.40 38.04
C VAL A 760 6.26 2.60 38.84
N ILE A 761 6.17 3.29 39.97
CA ILE A 761 7.32 3.58 40.86
C ILE A 761 7.87 2.29 41.48
N ASP A 762 7.01 1.41 41.99
CA ASP A 762 7.41 0.17 42.67
C ASP A 762 8.16 -0.79 41.75
N ASN A 763 7.89 -0.73 40.44
CA ASN A 763 8.53 -1.55 39.41
C ASN A 763 9.63 -0.80 38.62
N GLU A 764 9.99 0.42 39.03
CA GLU A 764 11.00 1.27 38.39
C GLU A 764 10.71 1.60 36.91
N LEU A 765 9.43 1.54 36.50
CA LEU A 765 9.00 1.81 35.12
C LEU A 765 9.11 3.31 34.78
N ASP A 766 9.16 4.17 35.80
CA ASP A 766 9.48 5.60 35.69
C ASP A 766 10.94 5.87 35.25
N LYS A 767 11.79 4.84 35.28
CA LYS A 767 13.21 4.92 34.86
C LYS A 767 13.45 4.23 33.52
N ALA A 768 12.93 3.01 33.34
CA ALA A 768 13.07 2.24 32.11
C ALA A 768 12.08 1.06 32.06
N VAL A 769 11.46 0.83 30.90
CA VAL A 769 10.67 -0.38 30.61
C VAL A 769 11.60 -1.51 30.15
N ASN A 770 11.72 -2.59 30.92
CA ASN A 770 12.63 -3.72 30.61
C ASN A 770 11.91 -5.00 30.16
N GLY A 771 10.59 -4.94 29.99
CA GLY A 771 9.70 -6.04 29.62
C GLY A 771 8.25 -5.66 29.93
N ASP A 772 7.33 -6.61 29.74
CA ASP A 772 5.90 -6.39 30.03
C ASP A 772 5.64 -6.06 31.50
N PRO A 773 4.91 -4.96 31.81
CA PRO A 773 4.40 -4.72 33.14
C PRO A 773 3.36 -5.79 33.53
N TYR A 774 3.80 -6.82 34.25
CA TYR A 774 2.91 -7.89 34.73
C TYR A 774 2.10 -7.46 35.97
N ALA A 775 0.80 -7.20 35.79
CA ALA A 775 -0.14 -6.87 36.86
C ALA A 775 -0.84 -8.14 37.38
N TRP A 776 -0.59 -8.52 38.64
CA TRP A 776 -1.14 -9.73 39.26
C TRP A 776 -2.62 -9.60 39.64
N ASP A 777 -3.06 -8.38 39.91
CA ASP A 777 -4.44 -8.03 40.24
C ASP A 777 -4.84 -6.89 39.30
N GLU A 778 -5.17 -7.30 38.07
CA GLU A 778 -5.43 -6.43 36.92
C GLU A 778 -6.35 -5.25 37.27
N ALA A 779 -7.38 -5.47 38.09
CA ALA A 779 -8.34 -4.43 38.46
C ALA A 779 -7.82 -3.41 39.49
N THR A 780 -6.86 -3.77 40.35
CA THR A 780 -6.35 -2.83 41.36
C THR A 780 -5.11 -2.08 40.92
N GLN A 781 -4.40 -2.55 39.89
CA GLN A 781 -3.14 -1.96 39.42
C GLN A 781 -3.29 -1.23 38.07
N MET A 782 -4.18 -1.69 37.19
CA MET A 782 -4.50 -0.99 35.95
C MET A 782 -5.67 -0.02 36.17
N VAL A 783 -5.52 1.19 35.62
CA VAL A 783 -6.57 2.20 35.57
C VAL A 783 -7.54 1.87 34.44
N MET A 784 -7.00 1.66 33.24
CA MET A 784 -7.77 1.31 32.06
C MET A 784 -6.89 0.55 31.07
N SER A 785 -7.52 -0.27 30.23
CA SER A 785 -6.92 -0.80 29.01
C SER A 785 -7.89 -0.55 27.87
N GLY A 786 -7.45 0.20 26.86
CA GLY A 786 -8.27 0.65 25.75
C GLY A 786 -7.59 0.36 24.41
N PHE A 787 -8.39 0.18 23.38
CA PHE A 787 -7.91 -0.12 22.04
C PHE A 787 -8.93 0.27 20.97
N ILE A 788 -8.45 0.47 19.74
CA ILE A 788 -9.31 0.65 18.57
C ILE A 788 -9.26 -0.63 17.74
N GLU A 789 -10.42 -1.26 17.62
CA GLU A 789 -10.65 -2.47 16.82
C GLU A 789 -11.91 -2.28 15.98
N VAL A 790 -12.20 -3.22 15.09
CA VAL A 790 -13.43 -3.18 14.32
C VAL A 790 -14.48 -4.07 14.95
N ASP A 791 -15.71 -3.60 14.88
CA ASP A 791 -16.87 -4.35 15.34
C ASP A 791 -17.31 -5.42 14.34
N GLU A 792 -18.35 -6.14 14.70
CA GLU A 792 -19.01 -7.14 13.88
C GLU A 792 -19.56 -6.62 12.54
N ASN A 793 -19.55 -5.31 12.26
CA ASN A 793 -20.03 -4.75 10.99
C ASN A 793 -18.88 -4.23 10.10
N GLY A 794 -17.63 -4.53 10.44
CA GLY A 794 -16.49 -3.99 9.69
C GLY A 794 -16.14 -2.53 10.04
N GLN A 795 -16.74 -1.95 11.10
CA GLN A 795 -16.58 -0.54 11.48
C GLN A 795 -15.59 -0.33 12.65
N PRO A 796 -14.68 0.66 12.58
CA PRO A 796 -13.79 1.05 13.67
C PRO A 796 -14.53 1.49 14.92
N HIS A 797 -14.16 0.95 16.07
CA HIS A 797 -14.70 1.34 17.36
C HIS A 797 -13.64 1.29 18.46
N SER A 798 -13.80 2.22 19.39
CA SER A 798 -13.05 2.24 20.64
C SER A 798 -13.64 1.19 21.57
N TYR A 799 -12.80 0.29 22.05
CA TYR A 799 -13.11 -0.71 23.05
C TYR A 799 -12.27 -0.50 24.30
N TYR A 800 -12.71 -1.08 25.40
CA TYR A 800 -11.98 -1.15 26.65
C TYR A 800 -12.27 -2.47 27.38
N ILE A 801 -11.38 -2.84 28.29
CA ILE A 801 -11.61 -3.97 29.19
C ILE A 801 -12.48 -3.51 30.36
N ASP A 802 -13.67 -4.10 30.50
CA ASP A 802 -14.55 -3.86 31.66
C ASP A 802 -14.07 -4.71 32.85
N PHE A 803 -13.33 -4.07 33.76
CA PHE A 803 -12.77 -4.70 34.95
C PHE A 803 -13.84 -5.09 35.99
N ASN A 804 -15.11 -4.68 35.83
CA ASN A 804 -16.19 -5.13 36.71
C ASN A 804 -16.69 -6.55 36.37
N LYS A 805 -16.34 -7.09 35.20
CA LYS A 805 -16.66 -8.46 34.79
C LYS A 805 -15.54 -9.41 35.24
N GLU A 806 -15.86 -10.66 35.63
CA GLU A 806 -14.85 -11.71 35.91
C GLU A 806 -14.25 -12.30 34.62
N TYR A 807 -13.02 -12.86 34.68
CA TYR A 807 -12.28 -13.29 33.48
C TYR A 807 -12.69 -14.71 33.20
N ASP A 808 -13.28 -14.93 32.04
CA ASP A 808 -13.69 -16.26 31.62
C ASP A 808 -12.61 -16.88 30.74
N TRP A 809 -11.95 -17.93 31.24
CA TRP A 809 -10.96 -18.69 30.49
C TRP A 809 -11.55 -19.45 29.28
N THR A 810 -12.88 -19.52 29.20
CA THR A 810 -13.59 -20.11 28.04
C THR A 810 -14.08 -19.05 27.06
N ASP A 811 -14.14 -17.78 27.47
CA ASP A 811 -14.48 -16.62 26.65
C ASP A 811 -13.57 -15.43 27.00
N HIS A 812 -12.37 -15.44 26.42
CA HIS A 812 -11.34 -14.41 26.65
C HIS A 812 -11.81 -12.99 26.28
N TYR A 813 -12.89 -12.84 25.51
CA TYR A 813 -13.39 -11.55 25.02
C TYR A 813 -14.65 -11.08 25.75
N GLY A 814 -15.21 -11.87 26.67
CA GLY A 814 -16.47 -11.55 27.36
C GLY A 814 -16.43 -10.23 28.16
N ARG A 815 -15.22 -9.75 28.50
CA ARG A 815 -15.02 -8.46 29.18
C ARG A 815 -14.82 -7.26 28.25
N TYR A 816 -14.56 -7.49 26.96
CA TYR A 816 -14.27 -6.41 26.03
C TYR A 816 -15.57 -5.67 25.75
N THR A 817 -15.59 -4.38 26.06
CA THR A 817 -16.80 -3.58 26.00
C THR A 817 -16.60 -2.42 25.01
N LYS A 818 -17.54 -2.31 24.07
CA LYS A 818 -17.58 -1.25 23.05
C LYS A 818 -17.95 0.07 23.73
N SER A 819 -17.24 1.14 23.42
CA SER A 819 -17.58 2.48 23.90
C SER A 819 -18.93 2.94 23.37
N SER A 820 -19.67 3.66 24.22
CA SER A 820 -20.93 4.32 23.87
C SER A 820 -20.73 5.63 23.08
N LEU A 821 -19.51 6.18 23.06
CA LEU A 821 -19.15 7.42 22.38
C LEU A 821 -18.52 7.16 20.99
N PRO A 822 -18.61 8.13 20.05
CA PRO A 822 -18.09 7.94 18.69
C PRO A 822 -16.56 7.85 18.67
N THR A 823 -16.06 7.02 17.77
CA THR A 823 -14.64 6.87 17.44
C THR A 823 -14.37 7.56 16.12
N TYR A 824 -13.39 8.47 16.08
CA TYR A 824 -12.97 9.14 14.85
C TYR A 824 -11.71 8.49 14.32
N VAL A 825 -11.74 8.06 13.05
CA VAL A 825 -10.57 7.55 12.34
C VAL A 825 -10.71 7.98 10.89
N THR A 826 -9.70 8.68 10.40
CA THR A 826 -9.62 9.06 8.99
C THR A 826 -9.23 7.83 8.16
N GLY A 827 -10.08 7.41 7.22
CA GLY A 827 -9.76 6.30 6.31
C GLY A 827 -8.52 6.61 5.46
N HIS A 828 -7.50 5.73 5.46
CA HIS A 828 -6.15 6.01 4.93
C HIS A 828 -5.58 7.35 5.42
N GLY A 829 -5.70 7.56 6.73
CA GLY A 829 -5.45 8.83 7.38
C GLY A 829 -4.51 8.71 8.58
N GLN A 830 -3.91 9.81 9.01
CA GLN A 830 -2.93 9.78 10.10
C GLN A 830 -3.54 9.92 11.49
N ASN A 831 -4.79 10.35 11.59
CA ASN A 831 -5.37 10.86 12.83
C ASN A 831 -6.47 9.94 13.36
N PHE A 832 -6.50 9.74 14.69
CA PHE A 832 -7.57 9.03 15.40
C PHE A 832 -7.95 9.73 16.71
N VAL A 833 -9.22 9.52 17.13
CA VAL A 833 -9.74 9.94 18.43
C VAL A 833 -10.68 8.85 18.99
N ALA A 834 -10.29 8.28 20.12
CA ALA A 834 -11.08 7.37 20.94
C ALA A 834 -11.69 8.12 22.12
N GLN A 835 -12.94 7.78 22.46
CA GLN A 835 -13.70 8.45 23.52
C GLN A 835 -14.42 7.41 24.37
N TYR A 836 -14.50 7.66 25.68
CA TYR A 836 -15.15 6.79 26.67
C TYR A 836 -15.92 7.63 27.68
N CYS A 837 -17.11 7.18 28.08
CA CYS A 837 -17.74 7.78 29.25
C CYS A 837 -16.91 7.43 30.49
N LEU A 838 -16.64 8.44 31.33
CA LEU A 838 -15.73 8.22 32.48
C LEU A 838 -16.33 7.21 33.48
N ASP A 839 -17.66 7.19 33.61
CA ASP A 839 -18.40 6.25 34.44
C ASP A 839 -18.33 4.79 33.98
N ASP A 840 -18.11 4.55 32.68
CA ASP A 840 -17.91 3.21 32.14
C ASP A 840 -16.53 2.63 32.52
N LEU A 841 -15.59 3.50 32.91
CA LEU A 841 -14.23 3.13 33.32
C LEU A 841 -14.09 2.99 34.85
N TYR A 842 -15.15 3.18 35.64
CA TYR A 842 -15.08 3.02 37.08
C TYR A 842 -15.08 1.54 37.49
N HIS A 843 -14.14 1.16 38.37
CA HIS A 843 -14.01 -0.19 38.91
C HIS A 843 -13.25 -0.21 40.25
N GLY A 844 -13.50 -1.23 41.07
CA GLY A 844 -12.84 -1.40 42.35
C GLY A 844 -13.09 -0.26 43.36
N GLU A 845 -12.29 -0.21 44.43
CA GLU A 845 -12.36 0.84 45.46
C GLU A 845 -11.45 2.05 45.14
N ASN A 846 -10.52 1.91 44.21
CA ASN A 846 -9.48 2.91 43.90
C ASN A 846 -9.72 3.64 42.56
N MET A 847 -10.80 3.33 41.83
CA MET A 847 -11.21 3.99 40.57
C MET A 847 -12.73 4.16 40.53
N ALA A 848 -13.30 4.88 41.50
CA ALA A 848 -14.75 5.04 41.67
C ALA A 848 -15.22 6.50 41.49
N SER A 849 -14.32 7.47 41.39
CA SER A 849 -14.68 8.87 41.15
C SER A 849 -13.67 9.61 40.25
N LEU A 850 -14.01 10.85 39.88
CA LEU A 850 -13.11 11.71 39.10
C LEU A 850 -11.81 12.01 39.85
N GLU A 851 -11.86 12.14 41.17
CA GLU A 851 -10.67 12.38 42.00
C GLU A 851 -9.64 11.25 41.89
N ASP A 852 -10.06 10.01 41.66
CA ASP A 852 -9.16 8.87 41.47
C ASP A 852 -8.39 8.94 40.13
N PHE A 853 -8.89 9.70 39.16
CA PHE A 853 -8.19 9.98 37.90
C PHE A 853 -7.23 11.19 38.00
N ASP A 854 -7.31 11.98 39.07
CA ASP A 854 -6.49 13.19 39.28
C ASP A 854 -5.11 12.86 39.90
N GLN A 855 -4.34 12.00 39.24
CA GLN A 855 -2.99 11.56 39.64
C GLN A 855 -2.10 11.27 38.42
N ASN A 856 -0.77 11.15 38.58
CA ASN A 856 0.11 10.82 37.45
C ASN A 856 0.02 9.34 37.11
N GLN A 857 -0.77 9.01 36.12
CA GLN A 857 -0.92 7.63 35.67
C GLN A 857 0.21 7.27 34.70
N GLY A 858 0.64 6.00 34.71
CA GLY A 858 1.61 5.47 33.75
C GLY A 858 0.92 4.99 32.50
N TRP A 859 1.31 5.50 31.34
CA TRP A 859 0.74 5.17 30.05
C TRP A 859 1.73 4.42 29.18
N LEU A 860 1.26 3.33 28.60
CA LEU A 860 1.96 2.58 27.57
C LEU A 860 1.07 2.49 26.34
N PHE A 861 1.58 2.92 25.20
CA PHE A 861 0.86 2.84 23.92
C PHE A 861 1.56 1.87 23.00
N GLY A 862 0.79 1.17 22.18
CA GLY A 862 1.33 0.31 21.14
C GLY A 862 0.43 0.20 19.93
N THR A 863 1.02 -0.32 18.87
CA THR A 863 0.44 -0.58 17.55
C THR A 863 1.01 -1.90 17.05
N ASP A 864 0.68 -2.27 15.82
CA ASP A 864 1.24 -3.43 15.15
C ASP A 864 2.70 -3.25 14.65
N ARG A 865 3.29 -2.06 14.82
CA ARG A 865 4.67 -1.74 14.38
C ARG A 865 5.54 -1.09 15.46
N ASP A 866 4.94 -0.37 16.39
CA ASP A 866 5.66 0.45 17.36
C ASP A 866 4.97 0.54 18.72
N ALA A 867 5.76 0.81 19.75
CA ALA A 867 5.29 1.12 21.10
C ALA A 867 5.94 2.42 21.60
N LEU A 868 5.15 3.28 22.23
CA LEU A 868 5.66 4.49 22.88
C LEU A 868 5.92 4.24 24.36
N ALA A 869 7.12 4.65 24.79
CA ALA A 869 7.95 4.04 25.84
C ALA A 869 8.50 2.67 25.40
N ASN A 870 9.49 2.71 24.50
CA ASN A 870 10.18 1.51 24.02
C ASN A 870 10.96 0.82 25.15
N LEU A 871 11.43 -0.41 24.91
CA LEU A 871 12.36 -1.07 25.82
C LEU A 871 13.57 -0.17 26.10
N GLY A 872 13.81 0.12 27.37
CA GLY A 872 14.85 1.01 27.86
C GLY A 872 14.45 2.47 28.05
N GLU A 873 13.26 2.88 27.62
CA GLU A 873 12.71 4.22 27.85
C GLU A 873 11.79 4.26 29.09
N PRO A 874 11.70 5.39 29.81
CA PRO A 874 10.71 5.59 30.86
C PRO A 874 9.27 5.49 30.34
N ILE A 875 8.38 4.92 31.15
CA ILE A 875 6.93 4.96 30.88
C ILE A 875 6.41 6.42 30.87
N ILE A 876 5.40 6.70 30.06
CA ILE A 876 4.80 8.03 29.98
C ILE A 876 4.03 8.29 31.28
N LEU A 877 4.32 9.40 31.97
CA LEU A 877 3.59 9.82 33.18
C LEU A 877 2.70 11.02 32.84
N PHE A 878 1.39 10.87 32.98
CA PHE A 878 0.42 11.89 32.59
C PHE A 878 -0.80 11.90 33.51
N ASN A 879 -1.20 13.09 33.98
CA ASN A 879 -2.45 13.29 34.71
C ASN A 879 -3.55 13.80 33.74
N PRO A 880 -4.61 13.01 33.47
CA PRO A 880 -5.65 13.35 32.50
C PRO A 880 -6.63 14.44 32.96
N VAL A 881 -6.66 14.77 34.25
CA VAL A 881 -7.47 15.85 34.82
C VAL A 881 -6.72 17.18 34.82
N LYS A 882 -5.39 17.14 35.00
CA LYS A 882 -4.51 18.33 34.96
C LYS A 882 -3.85 18.57 33.60
N TYR A 883 -4.10 17.68 32.64
CA TYR A 883 -3.65 17.82 31.25
C TYR A 883 -2.12 17.89 31.11
N GLY A 884 -1.40 17.15 31.95
CA GLY A 884 0.07 17.12 31.98
C GLY A 884 0.61 16.40 33.22
N LYS A 885 1.93 16.22 33.30
CA LYS A 885 2.57 15.66 34.49
C LYS A 885 2.51 16.67 35.64
N THR A 886 2.14 16.21 36.83
CA THR A 886 2.21 17.03 38.05
C THR A 886 3.42 16.63 38.87
N THR A 887 4.14 17.61 39.45
CA THR A 887 5.29 17.34 40.29
C THR A 887 5.08 17.91 41.67
N THR A 888 5.24 17.08 42.69
CA THR A 888 5.23 17.55 44.08
C THR A 888 6.60 18.12 44.43
N THR A 889 6.66 19.41 44.78
CA THR A 889 7.87 20.07 45.27
C THR A 889 7.67 20.54 46.70
N GLU A 890 8.58 20.13 47.60
CA GLU A 890 8.65 20.68 48.95
C GLU A 890 9.63 21.86 48.98
N TYR A 891 9.18 23.02 49.48
CA TYR A 891 10.07 24.14 49.76
C TYR A 891 9.88 24.64 51.19
N PHE A 892 10.94 25.22 51.75
CA PHE A 892 10.86 25.85 53.06
C PHE A 892 10.29 27.26 52.90
N ASP A 893 9.10 27.50 53.44
CA ASP A 893 8.53 28.85 53.50
C ASP A 893 9.21 29.63 54.62
N TRP A 894 10.05 30.58 54.22
CA TRP A 894 10.82 31.43 55.14
C TRP A 894 9.96 32.40 55.96
N PHE A 895 8.70 32.63 55.57
CA PHE A 895 7.78 33.52 56.30
C PHE A 895 6.99 32.79 57.38
N THR A 896 6.63 31.52 57.16
CA THR A 896 5.93 30.68 58.14
C THR A 896 6.87 29.79 58.95
N GLY A 897 8.08 29.52 58.44
CA GLY A 897 9.07 28.63 59.06
C GLY A 897 8.76 27.15 58.90
N GLU A 898 7.86 26.80 57.98
CA GLU A 898 7.39 25.43 57.74
C GLU A 898 7.86 24.93 56.36
N MET A 899 8.02 23.61 56.23
CA MET A 899 8.12 22.98 54.92
C MET A 899 6.72 22.97 54.31
N VAL A 900 6.56 23.61 53.16
CA VAL A 900 5.31 23.64 52.41
C VAL A 900 5.48 22.75 51.18
N GLU A 901 4.54 21.84 51.02
CA GLU A 901 4.42 21.00 49.84
C GLU A 901 3.51 21.70 48.83
N THR A 902 4.00 21.89 47.60
CA THR A 902 3.20 22.42 46.49
C THR A 902 3.30 21.50 45.29
N GLN A 903 2.14 21.16 44.75
CA GLN A 903 2.04 20.43 43.50
C GLN A 903 2.09 21.43 42.34
N SER A 904 3.05 21.28 41.43
CA SER A 904 3.08 22.03 40.17
C SER A 904 2.06 21.45 39.20
N LYS A 905 1.29 22.34 38.54
CA LYS A 905 0.46 21.97 37.39
C LYS A 905 1.20 22.36 36.12
N ASP A 906 2.03 21.45 35.64
CA ASP A 906 2.86 21.69 34.46
C ASP A 906 2.13 21.41 33.13
N GLY A 907 0.82 21.10 33.20
CA GLY A 907 -0.06 20.86 32.05
C GLY A 907 -0.80 22.10 31.55
N GLY A 908 -1.80 21.90 30.68
CA GLY A 908 -2.68 22.97 30.21
C GLY A 908 -3.77 22.49 29.25
N LEU A 909 -4.77 23.33 29.11
CA LEU A 909 -6.04 23.00 28.46
C LEU A 909 -6.19 23.79 27.14
N PRO A 910 -5.94 23.15 25.98
CA PRO A 910 -6.32 23.73 24.70
C PRO A 910 -7.81 23.56 24.44
N LEU A 911 -8.47 24.61 23.92
CA LEU A 911 -9.84 24.55 23.39
C LEU A 911 -9.99 25.50 22.19
N ILE A 912 -10.95 25.22 21.32
CA ILE A 912 -11.27 26.04 20.14
C ILE A 912 -12.69 26.61 20.29
N SER A 913 -12.90 27.85 19.83
CA SER A 913 -14.22 28.48 19.74
C SER A 913 -14.42 29.17 18.40
N ARG A 914 -15.66 29.22 17.91
CA ARG A 914 -16.00 30.09 16.77
C ARG A 914 -15.92 31.56 17.20
N LEU A 915 -15.64 32.45 16.26
CA LEU A 915 -15.74 33.87 16.54
C LEU A 915 -17.18 34.26 16.92
N VAL A 916 -17.27 35.12 17.92
CA VAL A 916 -18.54 35.68 18.43
C VAL A 916 -18.44 37.20 18.38
N GLU A 917 -19.58 37.90 18.40
CA GLU A 917 -19.57 39.36 18.46
C GLU A 917 -18.94 39.85 19.77
N GLU A 918 -18.36 41.06 19.74
CA GLU A 918 -17.71 41.65 20.91
C GLU A 918 -18.70 41.73 22.10
N GLY A 919 -18.38 41.05 23.21
CA GLY A 919 -19.20 40.99 24.41
C GLY A 919 -20.11 39.76 24.54
N GLU A 920 -20.18 38.90 23.52
CA GLU A 920 -20.79 37.57 23.62
C GLU A 920 -19.83 36.56 24.26
N ALA A 921 -20.38 35.51 24.88
CA ALA A 921 -19.58 34.47 25.50
C ALA A 921 -19.07 33.49 24.44
N LYS A 922 -17.76 33.26 24.41
CA LYS A 922 -17.12 32.24 23.56
C LYS A 922 -17.43 30.84 24.09
N ASP A 923 -17.93 29.97 23.24
CA ASP A 923 -18.19 28.56 23.56
C ASP A 923 -16.96 27.72 23.18
N TYR A 924 -16.07 27.50 24.16
CA TYR A 924 -14.83 26.74 23.96
C TYR A 924 -15.06 25.24 24.12
N SER A 925 -14.64 24.47 23.11
CA SER A 925 -14.78 23.03 23.00
C SER A 925 -13.48 22.39 22.48
N PRO A 926 -13.17 21.12 22.79
CA PRO A 926 -12.02 20.42 22.20
C PRO A 926 -12.19 20.16 20.69
N MET A 927 -13.40 20.33 20.13
CA MET A 927 -13.67 20.14 18.70
C MET A 927 -14.58 21.24 18.15
N VAL A 928 -14.31 21.70 16.92
CA VAL A 928 -15.17 22.62 16.16
C VAL A 928 -15.18 22.26 14.67
N THR A 929 -16.34 22.39 14.02
CA THR A 929 -16.47 22.24 12.56
C THR A 929 -16.58 23.61 11.90
N LEU A 930 -15.75 23.88 10.91
CA LEU A 930 -15.68 25.16 10.20
C LEU A 930 -15.95 24.94 8.71
N ALA A 931 -16.84 25.74 8.12
CA ALA A 931 -17.00 25.80 6.68
C ALA A 931 -15.76 26.46 6.02
N ALA A 932 -15.66 26.37 4.68
CA ALA A 932 -14.63 27.06 3.93
C ALA A 932 -14.71 28.59 4.18
N GLY A 933 -13.58 29.21 4.50
CA GLY A 933 -13.45 30.63 4.84
C GLY A 933 -13.92 31.01 6.26
N GLU A 934 -14.43 30.08 7.07
CA GLU A 934 -14.80 30.38 8.46
C GLU A 934 -13.57 30.48 9.36
N THR A 935 -13.65 31.38 10.34
CA THR A 935 -12.56 31.67 11.28
C THR A 935 -12.93 31.20 12.69
N ALA A 936 -11.95 30.64 13.39
CA ALA A 936 -12.05 30.24 14.79
C ALA A 936 -10.87 30.78 15.60
N GLU A 937 -11.03 30.76 16.90
CA GLU A 937 -9.98 31.09 17.86
C GLU A 937 -9.57 29.84 18.63
N LEU A 938 -8.28 29.52 18.58
CA LEU A 938 -7.67 28.50 19.41
C LEU A 938 -7.11 29.19 20.66
N ALA A 939 -7.42 28.66 21.84
CA ALA A 939 -6.90 29.15 23.12
C ALA A 939 -6.30 28.03 23.97
N MET A 940 -5.32 28.38 24.81
CA MET A 940 -4.61 27.45 25.69
C MET A 940 -4.48 28.05 27.09
N ALA A 941 -5.06 27.42 28.11
CA ALA A 941 -4.92 27.83 29.51
C ALA A 941 -3.87 26.98 30.25
N SER A 942 -3.03 27.59 31.08
CA SER A 942 -2.04 26.88 31.92
C SER A 942 -1.73 27.68 33.20
N GLU A 943 -0.94 27.12 34.12
CA GLU A 943 -0.38 27.81 35.31
C GLU A 943 1.13 28.11 35.16
N CYS A 944 1.78 27.62 34.09
CA CYS A 944 3.20 27.89 33.87
C CYS A 944 3.46 29.38 33.63
N ASN A 945 4.56 29.90 34.16
CA ASN A 945 4.80 31.35 34.28
C ASN A 945 4.63 32.14 32.96
N PHE A 946 3.65 33.05 32.93
CA PHE A 946 3.26 33.85 31.76
C PHE A 946 3.96 35.21 31.65
N SER A 947 4.93 35.54 32.51
CA SER A 947 5.62 36.82 32.39
C SER A 947 7.02 36.90 33.00
N PHE A 948 7.84 37.71 32.31
CA PHE A 948 9.22 38.15 32.56
C PHE A 948 9.71 38.06 34.01
N GLY A 949 10.73 37.23 34.24
CA GLY A 949 11.52 37.31 35.46
C GLY A 949 12.50 36.16 35.63
N PHE A 950 13.80 36.48 35.53
CA PHE A 950 14.96 35.69 35.95
C PHE A 950 14.64 34.36 36.67
N GLY A 951 14.67 33.25 35.92
CA GLY A 951 14.77 31.89 36.47
C GLY A 951 13.52 31.00 36.48
N GLY A 952 12.46 31.33 35.73
CA GLY A 952 11.28 30.46 35.63
C GLY A 952 11.50 29.27 34.68
N GLY A 953 11.38 28.04 35.17
CA GLY A 953 11.32 26.84 34.32
C GLY A 953 10.00 26.84 33.54
N GLY A 954 10.07 26.66 32.21
CA GLY A 954 8.88 26.46 31.38
C GLY A 954 8.10 25.20 31.78
N CYS A 955 6.89 25.03 31.24
CA CYS A 955 6.14 23.79 31.45
C CYS A 955 6.98 22.58 31.05
N GLN A 956 7.07 21.58 31.93
CA GLN A 956 7.62 20.26 31.56
C GLN A 956 6.50 19.41 30.96
N ASN A 957 6.05 19.75 29.74
CA ASN A 957 5.04 18.98 29.00
C ASN A 957 5.38 18.84 27.51
N ASP A 958 4.74 17.87 26.84
CA ASP A 958 5.01 17.51 25.44
C ASP A 958 4.26 18.40 24.41
N GLY A 959 3.52 19.41 24.85
CA GLY A 959 2.80 20.31 23.94
C GLY A 959 1.29 20.05 23.83
N MET A 960 0.70 20.42 22.69
CA MET A 960 -0.65 20.07 22.26
C MET A 960 -0.64 19.56 20.81
N LEU A 961 -1.66 18.80 20.45
CA LEU A 961 -1.95 18.32 19.11
C LEU A 961 -3.24 18.97 18.61
N ILE A 962 -3.18 19.75 17.54
CA ILE A 962 -4.34 20.18 16.75
C ILE A 962 -4.39 19.39 15.45
N MET A 963 -5.55 18.89 15.04
CA MET A 963 -5.69 18.02 13.88
C MET A 963 -7.05 18.17 13.18
N SER A 964 -7.09 17.79 11.90
CA SER A 964 -8.33 17.58 11.16
C SER A 964 -8.82 16.15 11.32
N LEU A 965 -10.14 15.99 11.44
CA LEU A 965 -10.80 14.67 11.46
C LEU A 965 -11.21 14.18 10.07
N GLU A 966 -10.83 14.89 9.01
CA GLU A 966 -11.18 14.61 7.61
C GLU A 966 -10.02 14.02 6.81
N ASN A 967 -8.79 14.42 7.14
CA ASN A 967 -7.61 14.08 6.36
C ASN A 967 -6.31 14.06 7.18
N ASN A 968 -5.16 14.14 6.51
CA ASN A 968 -3.85 13.97 7.13
C ASN A 968 -3.32 15.22 7.84
N TRP A 969 -4.04 16.35 7.84
CA TRP A 969 -3.55 17.58 8.43
C TRP A 969 -3.53 17.51 9.98
N ALA A 970 -2.39 17.87 10.58
CA ALA A 970 -2.24 18.10 12.00
C ALA A 970 -0.97 18.92 12.31
N MET A 971 -0.92 19.49 13.51
CA MET A 971 0.22 20.23 14.06
C MET A 971 0.40 19.87 15.54
N ALA A 972 1.57 19.34 15.89
CA ALA A 972 2.01 19.24 17.28
C ALA A 972 2.78 20.52 17.63
N THR A 973 2.46 21.16 18.75
CA THR A 973 3.02 22.46 19.14
C THR A 973 3.27 22.52 20.65
N PRO A 974 4.41 23.04 21.11
CA PRO A 974 4.69 23.27 22.53
C PRO A 974 3.65 24.15 23.22
N MET A 975 3.55 24.03 24.56
CA MET A 975 2.64 24.83 25.39
C MET A 975 3.28 26.08 26.01
N GLY A 976 4.60 26.22 25.99
CA GLY A 976 5.33 27.33 26.58
C GLY A 976 6.10 28.17 25.56
N GLN A 977 6.38 29.44 25.90
CA GLN A 977 7.39 30.23 25.22
C GLN A 977 8.76 29.79 25.76
N GLY A 978 9.61 29.22 24.91
CA GLY A 978 11.03 29.04 25.25
C GLY A 978 11.73 30.40 25.47
N ASP A 979 13.04 30.38 25.73
CA ASP A 979 13.86 31.58 26.01
C ASP A 979 13.85 32.67 24.91
N TYR A 980 13.23 32.41 23.75
CA TYR A 980 13.01 33.38 22.68
C TYR A 980 11.67 33.07 22.01
N ALA A 981 10.69 33.97 22.08
CA ALA A 981 9.52 33.90 21.21
C ALA A 981 10.03 33.85 19.74
N PHE A 982 9.78 32.73 19.05
CA PHE A 982 10.24 32.53 17.68
C PHE A 982 9.44 33.46 16.77
N ILE A 983 10.11 34.48 16.21
CA ILE A 983 9.53 35.26 15.12
C ILE A 983 9.28 34.25 13.98
N PRO A 984 8.01 34.01 13.57
CA PRO A 984 7.72 33.06 12.52
C PRO A 984 8.44 33.53 11.25
N HIS A 985 9.01 32.62 10.48
CA HIS A 985 9.72 32.97 9.25
C HIS A 985 9.12 32.24 8.06
N PRO A 986 9.26 32.75 6.82
CA PRO A 986 8.73 32.04 5.66
C PRO A 986 9.21 30.59 5.65
N LYS A 987 8.31 29.63 5.44
CA LYS A 987 8.70 28.21 5.36
C LYS A 987 9.53 27.99 4.09
N ASP A 988 10.64 27.27 4.21
CA ASP A 988 11.54 27.03 3.07
C ASP A 988 11.03 25.92 2.15
N GLY A 989 11.28 26.07 0.84
CA GLY A 989 10.94 25.07 -0.17
C GLY A 989 9.45 24.97 -0.52
N GLN A 990 8.66 26.03 -0.26
CA GLN A 990 7.26 26.10 -0.72
C GLN A 990 7.21 26.05 -2.25
N SER A 991 6.22 25.36 -2.83
CA SER A 991 6.07 25.21 -4.27
C SER A 991 4.61 25.39 -4.68
N HIS A 992 4.36 26.28 -5.62
CA HIS A 992 3.04 26.59 -6.17
C HIS A 992 3.10 26.59 -7.69
N SER A 993 1.95 26.62 -8.35
CA SER A 993 1.87 26.71 -9.81
C SER A 993 0.84 27.75 -10.23
N ILE A 994 1.10 28.38 -11.37
CA ILE A 994 0.17 29.30 -12.05
C ILE A 994 0.25 29.05 -13.55
N ASN A 995 -0.81 29.33 -14.29
CA ASN A 995 -0.78 29.28 -15.74
C ASN A 995 -0.07 30.52 -16.31
N GLU A 996 0.55 30.39 -17.48
CA GLU A 996 1.28 31.49 -18.11
C GLU A 996 0.41 32.67 -18.56
N ASP A 997 -0.89 32.43 -18.78
CA ASP A 997 -1.86 33.44 -19.20
C ASP A 997 -2.47 34.23 -18.03
N ALA A 998 -1.94 34.06 -16.82
CA ALA A 998 -2.44 34.71 -15.61
C ALA A 998 -2.33 36.24 -15.66
N GLU A 999 -3.39 36.92 -15.22
CA GLU A 999 -3.48 38.38 -15.33
C GLU A 999 -2.72 39.10 -14.20
N MET A 1000 -2.33 40.36 -14.44
CA MET A 1000 -1.68 41.19 -13.41
C MET A 1000 -2.60 41.34 -12.19
N GLY A 1001 -2.08 40.99 -11.01
CA GLY A 1001 -2.80 41.01 -9.74
C GLY A 1001 -3.48 39.70 -9.37
N GLU A 1002 -3.42 38.68 -10.24
CA GLU A 1002 -3.91 37.33 -9.91
C GLU A 1002 -3.09 36.72 -8.75
N VAL A 1003 -3.79 36.08 -7.83
CA VAL A 1003 -3.21 35.51 -6.61
C VAL A 1003 -2.69 34.12 -6.92
N VAL A 1004 -1.39 33.93 -6.74
CA VAL A 1004 -0.72 32.64 -6.95
C VAL A 1004 -0.79 31.77 -5.71
N ALA A 1005 -0.46 32.35 -4.54
CA ALA A 1005 -0.38 31.64 -3.27
C ALA A 1005 -0.33 32.61 -2.09
N HIS A 1006 -0.40 32.07 -0.87
CA HIS A 1006 0.00 32.77 0.36
C HIS A 1006 1.27 32.11 0.91
N VAL A 1007 2.23 32.92 1.32
CA VAL A 1007 3.49 32.46 1.95
C VAL A 1007 3.16 31.80 3.29
N GLU A 1008 3.37 30.48 3.36
CA GLU A 1008 3.34 29.74 4.61
C GLU A 1008 4.49 30.18 5.52
N LEU A 1009 4.23 30.30 6.83
CA LEU A 1009 5.27 30.54 7.82
C LEU A 1009 5.64 29.25 8.56
N ASP A 1010 6.94 29.01 8.72
CA ASP A 1010 7.49 28.02 9.64
C ASP A 1010 7.47 28.60 11.05
N ALA A 1011 6.57 28.08 11.86
CA ALA A 1011 6.54 28.34 13.28
C ALA A 1011 6.37 26.99 13.95
N GLU A 1012 7.40 26.60 14.72
CA GLU A 1012 7.37 25.39 15.56
C GLU A 1012 6.20 25.40 16.55
N THR A 1013 5.62 26.58 16.83
CA THR A 1013 4.44 26.75 17.67
C THR A 1013 3.24 27.30 16.90
N PHE A 1014 2.02 26.90 17.28
CA PHE A 1014 0.80 27.54 16.79
C PHE A 1014 0.73 28.99 17.30
N PHE A 1015 0.93 29.17 18.61
CA PHE A 1015 0.99 30.47 19.27
C PHE A 1015 2.37 31.10 19.06
N ALA A 1016 2.49 31.92 18.03
CA ALA A 1016 3.69 32.72 17.83
C ALA A 1016 3.34 34.19 18.08
N ASN A 1017 3.86 34.72 19.18
CA ASN A 1017 3.94 36.15 19.38
C ASN A 1017 5.20 36.62 18.65
N GLY A 1018 5.06 37.42 17.61
CA GLY A 1018 6.19 38.25 17.27
C GLY A 1018 6.38 39.21 18.44
N GLN A 1019 7.41 39.07 19.27
CA GLN A 1019 7.90 39.96 20.36
C GLN A 1019 6.91 41.00 20.96
N TYR A 1020 6.97 41.22 22.28
CA TYR A 1020 6.23 42.22 23.11
C TYR A 1020 5.94 43.63 22.50
N GLU A 1021 6.62 44.03 21.42
CA GLU A 1021 6.34 45.22 20.61
C GLU A 1021 5.31 45.01 19.47
N ALA A 1022 4.59 43.88 19.39
CA ALA A 1022 3.59 43.58 18.33
C ALA A 1022 2.56 44.71 18.10
N GLU A 1023 2.13 45.39 19.17
CA GLU A 1023 1.25 46.56 19.10
C GLU A 1023 1.85 47.74 18.31
N TRP A 1024 3.18 47.82 18.18
CA TRP A 1024 3.92 48.93 17.59
C TRP A 1024 4.71 48.56 16.32
N SER A 1025 4.95 47.27 16.10
CA SER A 1025 5.74 46.74 14.98
C SER A 1025 5.09 45.45 14.40
N PRO A 1026 4.16 45.56 13.44
CA PRO A 1026 3.50 44.40 12.85
C PRO A 1026 4.50 43.51 12.11
N TYR A 1027 4.23 42.21 12.10
CA TYR A 1027 4.96 41.27 11.25
C TYR A 1027 4.63 41.56 9.78
N THR A 1028 5.65 41.62 8.92
CA THR A 1028 5.47 41.88 7.48
C THR A 1028 6.35 40.96 6.65
N LEU A 1029 5.87 40.59 5.46
CA LEU A 1029 6.61 39.80 4.49
C LEU A 1029 7.00 40.64 3.28
N ALA A 1030 8.16 40.35 2.70
CA ALA A 1030 8.57 40.92 1.42
C ALA A 1030 9.57 40.01 0.68
N LEU A 1031 9.77 40.28 -0.60
CA LEU A 1031 10.88 39.70 -1.36
C LEU A 1031 12.22 40.30 -0.89
N ALA A 1032 13.20 39.45 -0.61
CA ALA A 1032 14.53 39.84 -0.16
C ALA A 1032 15.28 40.69 -1.21
N LYS A 1033 14.98 40.49 -2.50
CA LYS A 1033 15.64 41.16 -3.63
C LYS A 1033 14.66 41.65 -4.72
N ALA A 1034 13.57 42.30 -4.32
CA ALA A 1034 12.62 42.87 -5.30
C ALA A 1034 13.30 43.90 -6.24
N ILE A 1035 13.13 43.71 -7.54
CA ILE A 1035 13.49 44.70 -8.57
C ILE A 1035 12.29 45.04 -9.46
N PRO A 1036 12.22 46.27 -10.01
CA PRO A 1036 11.16 46.63 -10.94
C PRO A 1036 11.14 45.69 -12.15
N GLY A 1037 10.00 45.05 -12.40
CA GLY A 1037 9.78 44.12 -13.51
C GLY A 1037 9.78 42.63 -13.14
N ASP A 1038 10.00 42.29 -11.86
CA ASP A 1038 9.87 40.91 -11.38
C ASP A 1038 8.48 40.34 -11.71
N PRO A 1039 8.40 39.04 -12.09
CA PRO A 1039 7.15 38.37 -12.47
C PRO A 1039 6.13 38.36 -11.33
N PHE A 1040 6.60 38.33 -10.07
CA PHE A 1040 5.77 38.22 -8.89
C PHE A 1040 6.05 39.32 -7.87
N SER A 1041 5.06 39.62 -7.04
CA SER A 1041 5.22 40.48 -5.86
C SER A 1041 4.66 39.78 -4.61
N VAL A 1042 5.24 40.09 -3.45
CA VAL A 1042 4.77 39.58 -2.15
C VAL A 1042 4.22 40.75 -1.34
N ALA A 1043 2.95 40.66 -0.96
CA ALA A 1043 2.30 41.62 -0.08
C ALA A 1043 2.60 41.33 1.40
N ASN A 1044 2.34 42.32 2.26
CA ASN A 1044 2.66 42.22 3.70
C ASN A 1044 1.93 41.07 4.42
N ASN A 1045 0.74 40.68 3.92
CA ASN A 1045 -0.06 39.55 4.39
C ASN A 1045 0.46 38.19 3.88
N GLY A 1046 1.55 38.17 3.09
CA GLY A 1046 2.13 36.98 2.51
C GLY A 1046 1.54 36.58 1.15
N GLU A 1047 0.61 37.34 0.60
CA GLU A 1047 0.00 37.04 -0.69
C GLU A 1047 1.00 37.25 -1.84
N ILE A 1048 1.22 36.21 -2.64
CA ILE A 1048 2.03 36.23 -3.85
C ILE A 1048 1.10 36.51 -5.02
N THR A 1049 1.35 37.58 -5.75
CA THR A 1049 0.55 37.98 -6.91
C THR A 1049 1.39 38.14 -8.17
N VAL A 1050 0.77 37.92 -9.32
CA VAL A 1050 1.38 38.21 -10.62
C VAL A 1050 1.58 39.72 -10.76
N ASN A 1051 2.82 40.14 -10.92
CA ASN A 1051 3.21 41.55 -11.07
C ASN A 1051 3.58 41.88 -12.53
N ASN A 1052 4.09 40.92 -13.29
CA ASN A 1052 4.45 41.11 -14.69
C ASN A 1052 4.07 39.87 -15.52
N PRO A 1053 2.85 39.83 -16.09
CA PRO A 1053 2.38 38.72 -16.93
C PRO A 1053 3.30 38.39 -18.11
N ASP A 1054 3.86 39.40 -18.77
CA ASP A 1054 4.78 39.20 -19.90
C ASP A 1054 6.07 38.44 -19.53
N ALA A 1055 6.38 38.32 -18.23
CA ALA A 1055 7.54 37.58 -17.74
C ALA A 1055 7.22 36.13 -17.35
N ILE A 1056 5.96 35.70 -17.33
CA ILE A 1056 5.59 34.32 -16.99
C ILE A 1056 5.27 33.46 -18.23
N ASP A 1057 5.66 33.92 -19.42
CA ASP A 1057 5.58 33.21 -20.70
C ASP A 1057 6.43 31.91 -20.67
N TYR A 1058 5.75 30.77 -20.66
CA TYR A 1058 6.36 29.44 -20.60
C TYR A 1058 7.18 29.16 -21.86
N ASP A 1059 6.68 29.57 -23.03
CA ASP A 1059 7.30 29.39 -24.34
C ASP A 1059 8.57 30.22 -24.53
N ALA A 1060 8.70 31.33 -23.82
CA ALA A 1060 9.94 32.06 -23.68
C ALA A 1060 11.00 31.34 -22.81
N GLY A 1061 10.66 30.16 -22.28
CA GLY A 1061 11.52 29.28 -21.47
C GLY A 1061 11.39 29.51 -19.96
N HIS A 1062 10.37 30.24 -19.51
CA HIS A 1062 10.15 30.57 -18.10
C HIS A 1062 9.34 29.49 -17.38
N MET A 1063 9.93 28.32 -17.20
CA MET A 1063 9.23 27.18 -16.58
C MET A 1063 9.02 27.32 -15.06
N SER A 1064 9.87 28.10 -14.38
CA SER A 1064 9.76 28.30 -12.93
C SER A 1064 10.52 29.53 -12.43
N TYR A 1065 10.10 30.05 -11.27
CA TYR A 1065 10.73 31.16 -10.56
C TYR A 1065 10.96 30.84 -9.09
N ASP A 1066 12.18 31.09 -8.60
CA ASP A 1066 12.52 30.97 -7.18
C ASP A 1066 12.49 32.35 -6.52
N LEU A 1067 11.50 32.57 -5.65
CA LEU A 1067 11.31 33.80 -4.90
C LEU A 1067 11.99 33.71 -3.53
N GLU A 1068 12.95 34.59 -3.27
CA GLU A 1068 13.54 34.73 -1.93
C GLU A 1068 12.61 35.61 -1.07
N VAL A 1069 11.89 35.02 -0.13
CA VAL A 1069 10.96 35.70 0.78
C VAL A 1069 11.58 35.84 2.17
N ILE A 1070 11.35 36.98 2.82
CA ILE A 1070 11.85 37.26 4.17
C ILE A 1070 10.76 37.92 5.03
N GLY A 1071 10.72 37.53 6.31
CA GLY A 1071 9.86 38.13 7.32
C GLY A 1071 10.57 39.22 8.11
N TYR A 1072 9.82 40.24 8.49
CA TYR A 1072 10.26 41.34 9.35
C TYR A 1072 9.33 41.49 10.53
N GLN A 1073 9.93 41.77 11.68
CA GLN A 1073 9.22 42.33 12.80
C GLN A 1073 9.97 43.54 13.35
N GLY A 1074 9.43 44.73 13.10
CA GLY A 1074 10.14 45.98 13.40
C GLY A 1074 11.49 46.03 12.67
N ASN A 1075 12.59 46.04 13.42
CA ASN A 1075 13.96 46.01 12.86
C ASN A 1075 14.59 44.60 12.85
N ALA A 1076 13.90 43.59 13.39
CA ALA A 1076 14.36 42.20 13.37
C ALA A 1076 13.94 41.55 12.05
N TYR A 1077 14.85 40.79 11.44
CA TYR A 1077 14.62 40.06 10.20
C TYR A 1077 14.77 38.56 10.46
N THR A 1078 14.01 37.77 9.72
CA THR A 1078 14.06 36.32 9.82
C THR A 1078 15.06 35.69 8.86
N ALA A 1079 15.14 34.35 8.86
CA ALA A 1079 15.76 33.63 7.74
C ALA A 1079 15.04 33.98 6.43
N VAL A 1080 15.82 34.05 5.35
CA VAL A 1080 15.34 34.12 3.97
C VAL A 1080 15.01 32.71 3.53
N SER A 1081 13.86 32.54 2.89
CA SER A 1081 13.39 31.24 2.41
C SER A 1081 12.99 31.32 0.95
N THR A 1082 13.07 30.19 0.27
CA THR A 1082 12.78 30.09 -1.17
C THR A 1082 11.36 29.57 -1.38
N VAL A 1083 10.58 30.31 -2.16
CA VAL A 1083 9.25 29.90 -2.65
C VAL A 1083 9.32 29.73 -4.17
N THR A 1084 9.12 28.52 -4.67
CA THR A 1084 9.16 28.20 -6.10
C THR A 1084 7.76 28.35 -6.72
N ILE A 1085 7.64 29.10 -7.80
CA ILE A 1085 6.43 29.18 -8.62
C ILE A 1085 6.71 28.49 -9.95
N ASN A 1086 6.01 27.39 -10.23
CA ASN A 1086 6.06 26.69 -11.51
C ASN A 1086 5.04 27.32 -12.47
N ILE A 1087 5.44 27.48 -13.73
CA ILE A 1087 4.54 27.98 -14.77
C ILE A 1087 3.98 26.78 -15.53
N ASN A 1088 2.65 26.72 -15.68
CA ASN A 1088 1.98 25.73 -16.52
C ASN A 1088 1.82 26.30 -17.94
N ASN A 1089 2.20 25.51 -18.95
CA ASN A 1089 1.97 25.84 -20.35
C ASN A 1089 0.48 25.84 -20.69
N VAL A 1090 0.03 26.83 -21.45
CA VAL A 1090 -1.33 27.00 -21.99
C VAL A 1090 -1.20 27.19 -23.50
N ASN A 1091 -1.86 26.31 -24.27
CA ASN A 1091 -1.88 26.40 -25.73
C ASN A 1091 -2.39 27.77 -26.22
N ASP A 1092 -1.48 28.60 -26.72
CA ASP A 1092 -1.77 29.95 -27.21
C ASP A 1092 -0.97 30.38 -28.47
N ILE A 1093 0.02 29.58 -28.91
CA ILE A 1093 0.82 29.81 -30.10
C ILE A 1093 0.25 29.02 -31.28
N ALA A 1094 -0.18 29.76 -32.31
CA ALA A 1094 -0.67 29.14 -33.54
C ALA A 1094 0.39 28.26 -34.25
N PRO A 1095 -0.03 27.20 -34.98
CA PRO A 1095 0.89 26.30 -35.63
C PRO A 1095 1.71 27.05 -36.70
N ALA A 1096 3.00 26.78 -36.78
CA ALA A 1096 3.89 27.46 -37.72
C ALA A 1096 4.03 26.70 -39.05
N ILE A 1097 4.12 27.44 -40.16
CA ILE A 1097 4.53 26.88 -41.46
C ILE A 1097 6.05 26.80 -41.49
N ILE A 1098 6.61 25.59 -41.46
CA ILE A 1098 8.07 25.37 -41.44
C ILE A 1098 8.70 25.22 -42.82
N ALA A 1099 7.89 24.98 -43.85
CA ALA A 1099 8.31 24.97 -45.24
C ALA A 1099 7.14 25.29 -46.19
N GLU A 1100 7.44 25.91 -47.34
CA GLU A 1100 6.45 26.06 -48.41
C GLU A 1100 6.12 24.69 -49.01
N MET A 1101 4.83 24.39 -49.17
CA MET A 1101 4.38 23.18 -49.85
C MET A 1101 4.71 23.28 -51.35
N PRO A 1102 5.46 22.32 -51.93
CA PRO A 1102 5.82 22.36 -53.33
C PRO A 1102 4.61 22.06 -54.22
N ALA A 1103 4.61 22.62 -55.44
CA ALA A 1103 3.64 22.21 -56.45
C ALA A 1103 3.83 20.72 -56.80
N VAL A 1104 2.74 19.97 -56.86
CA VAL A 1104 2.74 18.53 -57.13
C VAL A 1104 2.24 18.27 -58.53
N THR A 1105 2.94 17.44 -59.30
CA THR A 1105 2.50 16.97 -60.62
C THR A 1105 2.46 15.45 -60.63
N MET A 1106 1.33 14.86 -61.02
CA MET A 1106 1.12 13.40 -61.12
C MET A 1106 0.35 13.05 -62.39
N ASP A 1107 0.38 11.80 -62.83
CA ASP A 1107 -0.43 11.35 -63.97
C ASP A 1107 -1.83 10.91 -63.51
N ALA A 1108 -2.84 11.04 -64.38
CA ALA A 1108 -4.20 10.60 -64.06
C ALA A 1108 -4.21 9.13 -63.66
N GLN A 1109 -4.99 8.80 -62.62
CA GLN A 1109 -5.10 7.48 -61.99
C GLN A 1109 -3.87 7.02 -61.18
N GLN A 1110 -2.83 7.83 -61.04
CA GLN A 1110 -1.80 7.64 -60.02
C GLN A 1110 -2.35 8.07 -58.65
N ALA A 1111 -2.09 7.29 -57.60
CA ALA A 1111 -2.46 7.65 -56.25
C ALA A 1111 -1.63 8.83 -55.75
N ALA A 1112 -2.28 9.86 -55.19
CA ALA A 1112 -1.62 10.91 -54.44
C ALA A 1112 -1.14 10.34 -53.10
N GLU A 1113 0.08 10.68 -52.72
CA GLU A 1113 0.68 10.39 -51.40
C GLU A 1113 1.49 11.64 -50.99
N ILE A 1114 0.80 12.66 -50.50
CA ILE A 1114 1.43 13.93 -50.10
C ILE A 1114 1.24 14.07 -48.60
N ASP A 1115 2.34 14.06 -47.87
CA ASP A 1115 2.33 14.35 -46.43
C ASP A 1115 2.28 15.86 -46.23
N ALA A 1116 1.13 16.40 -45.81
CA ALA A 1116 1.04 17.82 -45.50
C ALA A 1116 1.56 18.14 -44.09
N SER A 1117 1.63 17.17 -43.19
CA SER A 1117 2.04 17.40 -41.79
C SER A 1117 3.49 17.87 -41.69
N MET A 1118 4.36 17.43 -42.61
CA MET A 1118 5.77 17.84 -42.65
C MET A 1118 6.01 19.34 -42.93
N TYR A 1119 4.97 20.09 -43.30
CA TYR A 1119 5.05 21.53 -43.59
C TYR A 1119 4.55 22.40 -42.45
N PHE A 1120 4.00 21.79 -41.39
CA PHE A 1120 3.56 22.48 -40.19
C PHE A 1120 4.33 21.95 -38.98
N SER A 1121 4.55 22.81 -38.00
CA SER A 1121 5.00 22.40 -36.68
C SER A 1121 4.25 23.21 -35.64
N ASP A 1122 3.95 22.58 -34.52
CA ASP A 1122 3.52 23.30 -33.35
C ASP A 1122 4.73 23.69 -32.50
N ALA A 1123 4.75 24.92 -31.99
CA ALA A 1123 5.89 25.43 -31.19
C ALA A 1123 5.87 24.87 -29.76
N GLU A 1124 4.67 24.65 -29.22
CA GLU A 1124 4.39 24.16 -27.86
C GLU A 1124 4.41 22.62 -27.81
N GLY A 1125 4.36 21.98 -28.98
CA GLY A 1125 4.38 20.53 -29.15
C GLY A 1125 3.00 19.91 -29.13
N ASP A 1126 1.96 20.72 -29.32
CA ASP A 1126 0.57 20.28 -29.36
C ASP A 1126 0.24 19.46 -30.61
N ALA A 1127 -0.79 18.63 -30.46
CA ALA A 1127 -1.24 17.74 -31.52
C ALA A 1127 -2.00 18.51 -32.60
N LEU A 1128 -1.44 18.56 -33.81
CA LEU A 1128 -2.07 19.20 -34.96
C LEU A 1128 -3.10 18.29 -35.64
N THR A 1129 -4.24 18.88 -36.00
CA THR A 1129 -5.21 18.31 -36.94
C THR A 1129 -5.16 19.04 -38.27
N PHE A 1130 -5.44 18.32 -39.35
CA PHE A 1130 -5.29 18.83 -40.71
C PHE A 1130 -6.62 18.82 -41.46
N SER A 1131 -6.86 19.84 -42.26
CA SER A 1131 -7.96 19.87 -43.22
C SER A 1131 -7.50 20.51 -44.52
N ALA A 1132 -8.22 20.26 -45.62
CA ALA A 1132 -7.84 20.81 -46.92
C ALA A 1132 -9.06 21.15 -47.75
N THR A 1133 -9.00 22.30 -48.42
CA THR A 1133 -10.01 22.75 -49.39
C THR A 1133 -9.39 22.87 -50.78
N GLY A 1134 -10.22 22.82 -51.84
CA GLY A 1134 -9.72 22.86 -53.22
C GLY A 1134 -9.12 21.54 -53.74
N LEU A 1135 -9.17 20.46 -52.94
CA LEU A 1135 -8.84 19.11 -53.40
C LEU A 1135 -9.79 18.67 -54.54
N PRO A 1136 -9.27 17.96 -55.56
CA PRO A 1136 -10.11 17.39 -56.60
C PRO A 1136 -11.00 16.27 -56.09
N GLU A 1137 -12.15 16.07 -56.74
CA GLU A 1137 -13.05 14.96 -56.43
C GLU A 1137 -12.32 13.61 -56.54
N GLY A 1138 -12.29 12.85 -55.45
CA GLY A 1138 -11.56 11.58 -55.33
C GLY A 1138 -10.22 11.65 -54.57
N ILE A 1139 -9.80 12.84 -54.11
CA ILE A 1139 -8.67 13.04 -53.19
C ILE A 1139 -9.18 13.64 -51.86
N SER A 1140 -8.67 13.14 -50.74
CA SER A 1140 -9.00 13.60 -49.38
C SER A 1140 -7.73 13.74 -48.54
N ILE A 1141 -7.80 14.57 -47.49
CA ILE A 1141 -6.76 14.64 -46.45
C ILE A 1141 -7.23 13.88 -45.22
N ASP A 1142 -6.34 13.10 -44.62
CA ASP A 1142 -6.55 12.51 -43.30
C ASP A 1142 -6.27 13.56 -42.22
N SER A 1143 -7.24 13.80 -41.35
CA SER A 1143 -7.19 14.92 -40.41
C SER A 1143 -6.24 14.72 -39.24
N LYS A 1144 -5.67 13.53 -39.04
CA LYS A 1144 -4.73 13.26 -37.94
C LYS A 1144 -3.29 13.15 -38.44
N THR A 1145 -3.10 12.59 -39.63
CA THR A 1145 -1.78 12.36 -40.23
C THR A 1145 -1.38 13.45 -41.21
N GLY A 1146 -2.31 14.28 -41.68
CA GLY A 1146 -2.06 15.27 -42.74
C GLY A 1146 -1.81 14.64 -44.11
N MET A 1147 -1.99 13.32 -44.27
CA MET A 1147 -1.76 12.64 -45.54
C MET A 1147 -2.89 12.91 -46.53
N ILE A 1148 -2.55 13.54 -47.65
CA ILE A 1148 -3.44 13.74 -48.79
C ILE A 1148 -3.31 12.53 -49.71
N THR A 1149 -4.40 11.77 -49.86
CA THR A 1149 -4.44 10.52 -50.63
C THR A 1149 -5.67 10.40 -51.53
N GLY A 1150 -5.57 9.57 -52.56
CA GLY A 1150 -6.67 9.28 -53.49
C GLY A 1150 -6.27 9.42 -54.95
N THR A 1151 -7.25 9.38 -55.86
CA THR A 1151 -7.04 9.51 -57.31
C THR A 1151 -8.06 10.47 -57.90
N ALA A 1152 -7.65 11.32 -58.84
CA ALA A 1152 -8.54 12.27 -59.47
C ALA A 1152 -8.32 12.37 -60.99
N ALA A 1153 -9.25 13.06 -61.67
CA ALA A 1153 -9.18 13.34 -63.09
C ALA A 1153 -8.11 14.38 -63.42
N ALA A 1154 -7.67 14.40 -64.70
CA ALA A 1154 -6.71 15.37 -65.17
C ALA A 1154 -7.22 16.82 -65.02
N GLY A 1155 -6.39 17.70 -64.46
CA GLY A 1155 -6.76 19.06 -64.10
C GLY A 1155 -5.66 19.80 -63.34
N THR A 1156 -5.89 21.05 -63.01
CA THR A 1156 -5.02 21.83 -62.11
C THR A 1156 -5.88 22.40 -61.00
N TYR A 1157 -5.48 22.12 -59.76
CA TYR A 1157 -6.22 22.42 -58.54
C TYR A 1157 -5.34 23.25 -57.61
N GLU A 1158 -5.91 24.29 -57.02
CA GLU A 1158 -5.28 25.07 -55.95
C GLU A 1158 -5.78 24.51 -54.62
N VAL A 1159 -4.89 23.85 -53.88
CA VAL A 1159 -5.22 23.17 -52.63
C VAL A 1159 -4.75 24.04 -51.48
N VAL A 1160 -5.66 24.36 -50.56
CA VAL A 1160 -5.36 25.07 -49.30
C VAL A 1160 -5.41 24.04 -48.18
N VAL A 1161 -4.31 23.89 -47.44
CA VAL A 1161 -4.22 23.02 -46.26
C VAL A 1161 -4.21 23.88 -45.00
N THR A 1162 -5.03 23.51 -44.03
CA THR A 1162 -5.14 24.14 -42.70
C THR A 1162 -4.63 23.17 -41.65
N ALA A 1163 -3.68 23.60 -40.81
CA ALA A 1163 -3.32 22.95 -39.55
C ALA A 1163 -4.04 23.64 -38.38
N ASP A 1164 -4.54 22.86 -37.43
CA ASP A 1164 -5.41 23.28 -36.33
C ASP A 1164 -4.99 22.53 -35.06
N ASP A 1165 -4.49 23.25 -34.06
CA ASP A 1165 -4.07 22.72 -32.74
C ASP A 1165 -5.23 22.64 -31.72
N MET A 1166 -6.47 22.84 -32.19
CA MET A 1166 -7.73 22.94 -31.43
C MET A 1166 -8.04 24.32 -30.83
N VAL A 1167 -7.07 25.25 -30.79
CA VAL A 1167 -7.24 26.63 -30.31
C VAL A 1167 -7.04 27.62 -31.47
N ASN A 1168 -5.94 27.49 -32.20
CA ASN A 1168 -5.47 28.31 -33.29
C ASN A 1168 -5.35 27.54 -34.61
N LYS A 1169 -5.30 28.27 -35.72
CA LYS A 1169 -5.21 27.68 -37.07
C LYS A 1169 -4.27 28.44 -37.97
N THR A 1170 -3.56 27.70 -38.83
CA THR A 1170 -2.67 28.24 -39.85
C THR A 1170 -2.89 27.57 -41.19
N GLU A 1171 -2.89 28.35 -42.27
CA GLU A 1171 -3.19 27.87 -43.63
C GLU A 1171 -2.05 28.14 -44.61
N THR A 1172 -1.81 27.18 -45.52
CA THR A 1172 -0.89 27.33 -46.67
C THR A 1172 -1.51 26.73 -47.92
N SER A 1173 -1.04 27.12 -49.11
CA SER A 1173 -1.58 26.59 -50.37
C SER A 1173 -0.50 26.08 -51.33
N PHE A 1174 -0.86 25.11 -52.16
CA PHE A 1174 -0.02 24.61 -53.25
C PHE A 1174 -0.84 24.26 -54.48
N THR A 1175 -0.17 24.17 -55.63
CA THR A 1175 -0.79 23.76 -56.90
C THR A 1175 -0.62 22.25 -57.12
N MET A 1176 -1.71 21.55 -57.39
CA MET A 1176 -1.73 20.14 -57.79
C MET A 1176 -2.13 20.03 -59.27
N THR A 1177 -1.24 19.50 -60.11
CA THR A 1177 -1.47 19.23 -61.54
C THR A 1177 -1.56 17.73 -61.79
N ILE A 1178 -2.67 17.29 -62.38
CA ILE A 1178 -2.89 15.90 -62.78
C ILE A 1178 -2.88 15.83 -64.31
N ASN A 1179 -1.90 15.13 -64.90
CA ASN A 1179 -1.73 15.04 -66.35
C ASN A 1179 -2.72 14.04 -66.97
N ALA A 1180 -3.19 14.32 -68.18
CA ALA A 1180 -3.97 13.35 -68.93
C ALA A 1180 -3.12 12.11 -69.31
N PRO A 1181 -3.68 10.89 -69.30
CA PRO A 1181 -2.92 9.69 -69.63
C PRO A 1181 -2.40 9.77 -71.09
N VAL A 1182 -1.12 9.51 -71.29
CA VAL A 1182 -0.49 9.54 -72.61
C VAL A 1182 -1.02 8.37 -73.45
N ALA A 1183 -1.67 8.66 -74.58
CA ALA A 1183 -2.15 7.63 -75.49
C ALA A 1183 -0.96 6.83 -76.07
N GLU A 1184 -0.94 5.53 -75.79
CA GLU A 1184 0.12 4.61 -76.21
C GLU A 1184 0.14 4.45 -77.75
N ALA A 1185 1.27 4.79 -78.38
CA ALA A 1185 1.51 4.53 -79.80
C ALA A 1185 1.97 3.08 -80.00
N ALA A 1186 1.41 2.42 -81.02
CA ALA A 1186 1.67 1.03 -81.40
C ALA A 1186 3.18 0.70 -81.57
N PRO A 1187 3.63 -0.54 -81.25
CA PRO A 1187 5.05 -0.85 -81.18
C PRO A 1187 5.65 -1.12 -82.56
N GLU A 1188 6.83 -0.54 -82.82
CA GLU A 1188 7.75 -0.97 -83.89
C GLU A 1188 9.03 -1.63 -83.32
N PRO A 1189 9.68 -2.53 -84.09
CA PRO A 1189 10.65 -3.49 -83.57
C PRO A 1189 12.08 -2.94 -83.38
N LYS A 1190 12.81 -3.70 -82.55
CA LYS A 1190 14.19 -3.56 -82.05
C LYS A 1190 15.32 -3.21 -83.04
N SER A 1191 16.44 -2.83 -82.41
CA SER A 1191 17.88 -2.88 -82.78
C SER A 1191 18.44 -1.59 -83.36
N ASP A 1192 19.64 -1.11 -83.04
CA ASP A 1192 20.73 -1.53 -82.16
C ASP A 1192 21.61 -0.30 -81.87
N ASP A 1193 22.38 -0.38 -80.78
CA ASP A 1193 23.73 0.18 -80.57
C ASP A 1193 24.03 1.70 -80.71
N GLY A 1194 24.60 2.23 -79.61
CA GLY A 1194 26.04 2.55 -79.65
C GLY A 1194 26.49 3.99 -79.37
N GLY A 1195 27.01 4.22 -78.15
CA GLY A 1195 28.14 5.12 -77.83
C GLY A 1195 27.91 6.65 -77.89
N SER A 1196 28.68 7.52 -77.25
CA SER A 1196 29.81 7.39 -76.32
C SER A 1196 30.20 8.79 -75.79
N LEU A 1197 30.74 8.86 -74.56
CA LEU A 1197 31.79 9.78 -74.04
C LEU A 1197 31.38 11.27 -73.83
N GLY A 1198 31.53 11.89 -72.65
CA GLY A 1198 32.74 12.08 -71.83
C GLY A 1198 33.23 13.54 -72.00
N TRP A 1199 33.80 14.32 -71.07
CA TRP A 1199 34.53 14.11 -69.81
C TRP A 1199 34.98 15.50 -69.27
N LEU A 1200 35.62 15.48 -68.08
CA LEU A 1200 36.66 16.38 -67.50
C LEU A 1200 36.20 17.15 -66.22
N SER A 1201 36.96 17.22 -65.11
CA SER A 1201 38.31 16.72 -64.79
C SER A 1201 38.71 16.98 -63.32
N LEU A 1202 39.36 15.96 -62.70
CA LEU A 1202 40.60 15.92 -61.89
C LEU A 1202 40.92 16.98 -60.79
N SER A 1203 41.04 16.59 -59.50
CA SER A 1203 42.21 16.01 -58.75
C SER A 1203 43.16 17.08 -58.14
N LEU A 1204 43.27 17.33 -56.82
CA LEU A 1204 43.78 16.57 -55.63
C LEU A 1204 45.17 17.06 -55.13
N LEU A 1205 45.22 17.60 -53.91
CA LEU A 1205 46.39 17.77 -53.01
C LEU A 1205 45.81 17.93 -51.57
N ALA A 1206 45.71 16.91 -50.71
CA ALA A 1206 46.71 16.15 -49.94
C ALA A 1206 47.16 16.83 -48.62
N LEU A 1207 46.80 16.17 -47.50
CA LEU A 1207 47.46 15.99 -46.17
C LEU A 1207 46.47 16.20 -45.01
N LEU A 1208 45.77 15.15 -44.56
CA LEU A 1208 46.14 14.15 -43.53
C LEU A 1208 46.30 14.72 -42.10
N GLY A 1209 45.39 14.33 -41.22
CA GLY A 1209 45.52 14.54 -39.78
C GLY A 1209 44.35 14.05 -38.92
N LEU A 1210 43.97 12.77 -39.10
CA LEU A 1210 43.53 11.82 -38.06
C LEU A 1210 42.37 12.19 -37.10
N ARG A 1211 41.22 11.51 -37.22
CA ARG A 1211 40.79 10.28 -36.48
C ARG A 1211 40.52 10.55 -34.99
N ARG A 1212 39.39 10.17 -34.37
CA ARG A 1212 38.53 8.97 -34.55
C ARG A 1212 37.35 9.09 -33.56
N ARG A 1213 36.14 8.69 -33.96
CA ARG A 1213 35.32 7.64 -33.29
C ARG A 1213 33.98 7.49 -34.03
N GLN A 1214 33.85 6.36 -34.73
CA GLN A 1214 32.59 5.65 -34.89
C GLN A 1214 32.52 4.59 -33.78
N HIS A 1215 31.28 4.27 -33.43
CA HIS A 1215 30.68 2.95 -33.17
C HIS A 1215 31.58 1.82 -32.68
#